data_AF-A0A7X8Z2K9-F1
#
_entry.id   AF-A0A7X8Z2K9-F1
#
_cell.length_a   1.000
_cell.length_b   1.000
_cell.length_c   1.000
_cell.angle_alpha   90.00
_cell.angle_beta   90.00
_cell.angle_gamma   90.00
#
_symmetry.space_group_name_H-M   'P 1'
#
loop_
_entity.id
_entity.type
_entity.pdbx_description
1 polymer ?
#
loop_
_entity_poly.entity_id
_entity_poly.type
_entity_poly.pdbx_seq_one_letter_code
_entity_poly.pdbx_strand_id
1 'polypeptide(L)'
;MKVKSSVVPIILAVVAVVMALGVNAWLNKQLVPADVCLAEQIDAEVNKAQSMIMAYDPSASRMLALLKPSLDPQIPDTEIAALAESEAELSLPAPHEQDEYIELLHRNEILLSDALAIVNRAVQMGPVQVGDRTYSGNMHPAATRLQTILIYNLADLKRREAAIYQAKTADERDRFFRVYERWLNVQARLRSTVSKLTTDLEPAPIRPPTAQHDGGGAIKQLLSQVMSPALKEQPEADATEESVLFVQGDPQSVAADLFVDQKLPTIDQRIAELQSLRQERLARISETEQQVEHLAGITAQLSEKIEALNTEAREAELRMMALREAGIDPTDGQSLQQFVEQYNTAAITARQARREAEVLQKGSILNARPDSDEEEDWPRVPLAPVDPSQTMEPVRGLVAYEGDLLAARALLETSRTLLATIDTQIAELTQLKQMTHALVASMTDTDRQLKEQALRHVHRTVELATLAARLEQEAVSLLNEQGARAAQNAIRSAAQLQNDTRTFITNRENKPNHPNAQVLSSLANDRTQAGYAEVLKGDMEYCLAVIRAQIAAGCRDHVRILERATAMGLEIKPDTLTASAEAGSEPAPESIPVWVYDAGKAMAMAKEESAKALQSANQALEIYQGASDPLKQVWVLHTNIAAVRHLLARLSPDLNRQQENRRLALEKYALSIQDRTNRPEALLYSRIIDYLTANP
;
A
#
# COMPACT_ATOMS: atom_id res chain seq x y z
N MET A 1 -77.33 35.02 -74.55
CA MET A 1 -75.87 34.88 -74.82
C MET A 1 -75.31 36.22 -75.28
N LYS A 2 -74.65 36.95 -74.37
CA LYS A 2 -73.68 38.03 -74.62
C LYS A 2 -73.02 38.28 -73.26
N VAL A 3 -71.98 37.51 -72.95
CA VAL A 3 -71.19 37.67 -71.73
C VAL A 3 -70.42 38.98 -71.89
N LYS A 4 -70.92 40.05 -71.27
CA LYS A 4 -70.26 41.35 -71.24
C LYS A 4 -69.04 41.26 -70.32
N SER A 5 -67.89 41.55 -70.89
CA SER A 5 -66.58 41.71 -70.27
C SER A 5 -66.62 42.65 -69.05
N SER A 6 -66.85 42.10 -67.86
CA SER A 6 -66.71 42.80 -66.58
C SER A 6 -65.59 42.21 -65.70
N VAL A 7 -64.89 41.18 -66.19
CA VAL A 7 -63.86 40.45 -65.44
C VAL A 7 -62.48 41.12 -65.62
N VAL A 8 -62.22 41.72 -66.78
CA VAL A 8 -60.93 42.35 -67.10
C VAL A 8 -60.55 43.51 -66.17
N PRO A 9 -61.41 44.48 -65.83
CA PRO A 9 -61.02 45.57 -64.93
C PRO A 9 -60.84 45.11 -63.48
N ILE A 10 -61.54 44.05 -63.06
CA ILE A 10 -61.41 43.48 -61.71
C ILE A 10 -60.09 42.70 -61.58
N ILE A 11 -59.71 41.92 -62.60
CA ILE A 11 -58.41 41.24 -62.64
C ILE A 11 -57.27 42.26 -62.66
N LEU A 12 -57.39 43.35 -63.44
CA LEU A 12 -56.39 44.42 -63.46
C LEU A 12 -56.26 45.14 -62.11
N ALA A 13 -57.37 45.38 -61.41
CA ALA A 13 -57.34 45.97 -60.07
C ALA A 13 -56.71 45.03 -59.03
N VAL A 14 -57.02 43.72 -59.08
CA VAL A 14 -56.42 42.72 -58.18
C VAL A 14 -54.92 42.57 -58.46
N VAL A 15 -54.51 42.53 -59.74
CA VAL A 15 -53.09 42.48 -60.11
C VAL A 15 -52.36 43.76 -59.70
N ALA A 16 -52.99 44.93 -59.83
CA ALA A 16 -52.42 46.19 -59.37
C ALA A 16 -52.27 46.25 -57.83
N VAL A 17 -53.23 45.71 -57.07
CA VAL A 17 -53.14 45.63 -55.60
C VAL A 17 -52.09 44.60 -55.17
N VAL A 18 -52.00 43.44 -55.83
CA VAL A 18 -50.97 42.42 -55.55
C VAL A 18 -49.58 42.93 -55.92
N MET A 19 -49.43 43.65 -57.04
CA MET A 19 -48.18 44.32 -57.42
C MET A 19 -47.85 45.45 -56.46
N ALA A 20 -48.82 46.26 -56.02
CA ALA A 20 -48.60 47.32 -55.05
C ALA A 20 -48.19 46.74 -53.68
N LEU A 21 -48.81 45.66 -53.21
CA LEU A 21 -48.43 44.97 -51.98
C LEU A 21 -47.06 44.28 -52.13
N GLY A 22 -46.77 43.68 -53.29
CA GLY A 22 -45.47 43.07 -53.59
C GLY A 22 -44.34 44.10 -53.67
N VAL A 23 -44.60 45.25 -54.28
CA VAL A 23 -43.67 46.38 -54.36
C VAL A 23 -43.53 47.05 -53.01
N ASN A 24 -44.58 47.16 -52.19
CA ASN A 24 -44.50 47.72 -50.84
C ASN A 24 -43.79 46.77 -49.87
N ALA A 25 -43.95 45.45 -50.03
CA ALA A 25 -43.17 44.45 -49.29
C ALA A 25 -41.70 44.38 -49.74
N TRP A 26 -41.43 44.59 -51.04
CA TRP A 26 -40.07 44.67 -51.59
C TRP A 26 -39.37 45.97 -51.21
N LEU A 27 -40.06 47.12 -51.27
CA LEU A 27 -39.58 48.41 -50.78
C LEU A 27 -39.37 48.38 -49.26
N ASN A 28 -40.28 47.78 -48.48
CA ASN A 28 -40.06 47.59 -47.05
C ASN A 28 -38.86 46.70 -46.76
N LYS A 29 -38.61 45.62 -47.53
CA LYS A 29 -37.39 44.82 -47.42
C LYS A 29 -36.11 45.58 -47.81
N GLN A 30 -36.18 46.58 -48.70
CA GLN A 30 -35.06 47.47 -49.02
C GLN A 30 -34.89 48.64 -48.05
N LEU A 31 -35.93 48.97 -47.28
CA LEU A 31 -35.95 50.07 -46.30
C LEU A 31 -35.59 49.60 -44.88
N VAL A 32 -35.48 48.29 -44.62
CA VAL A 32 -34.89 47.80 -43.37
C VAL A 32 -33.38 48.06 -43.42
N PRO A 33 -32.85 48.86 -42.49
CA PRO A 33 -31.41 49.13 -42.41
C PRO A 33 -30.61 47.82 -42.30
N ALA A 34 -29.45 47.73 -42.99
CA ALA A 34 -28.68 46.50 -43.09
C ALA A 34 -28.17 45.98 -41.72
N ASP A 35 -28.00 46.87 -40.76
CA ASP A 35 -27.75 46.59 -39.33
C ASP A 35 -28.94 45.90 -38.64
N VAL A 36 -30.18 46.31 -38.94
CA VAL A 36 -31.39 45.68 -38.38
C VAL A 36 -31.56 44.25 -38.92
N CYS A 37 -31.30 44.04 -40.21
CA CYS A 37 -31.35 42.71 -40.83
C CYS A 37 -30.24 41.78 -40.28
N LEU A 38 -29.03 42.32 -40.06
CA LEU A 38 -27.93 41.57 -39.43
C LEU A 38 -28.24 41.24 -37.96
N ALA A 39 -28.78 42.20 -37.20
CA ALA A 39 -29.18 41.98 -35.81
C ALA A 39 -30.26 40.89 -35.69
N GLU A 40 -31.30 40.92 -36.53
CA GLU A 40 -32.33 39.87 -36.57
C GLU A 40 -31.75 38.48 -36.89
N GLN A 41 -30.75 38.40 -37.78
CA GLN A 41 -30.07 37.14 -38.11
C GLN A 41 -29.21 36.62 -36.94
N ILE A 42 -28.51 37.52 -36.25
CA ILE A 42 -27.74 37.17 -35.05
C ILE A 42 -28.68 36.70 -33.94
N ASP A 43 -29.77 37.42 -33.69
CA ASP A 43 -30.78 37.07 -32.68
C ASP A 43 -31.48 35.75 -33.00
N ALA A 44 -31.75 35.45 -34.27
CA ALA A 44 -32.31 34.17 -34.67
C ALA A 44 -31.38 32.99 -34.33
N GLU A 45 -30.07 33.11 -34.57
CA GLU A 45 -29.09 32.08 -34.21
C GLU A 45 -28.87 32.00 -32.68
N VAL A 46 -28.92 33.13 -31.97
CA VAL A 46 -28.87 33.17 -30.49
C VAL A 46 -30.10 32.46 -29.90
N ASN A 47 -31.30 32.79 -30.36
CA ASN A 47 -32.55 32.15 -29.91
C ASN A 47 -32.56 30.66 -30.23
N LYS A 48 -32.02 30.25 -31.39
CA LYS A 48 -31.85 28.84 -31.73
C LYS A 48 -30.93 28.13 -30.74
N ALA A 49 -29.76 28.69 -30.45
CA ALA A 49 -28.86 28.12 -29.45
C ALA A 49 -29.49 28.08 -28.05
N GLN A 50 -30.19 29.14 -27.63
CA GLN A 50 -30.90 29.17 -26.35
C GLN A 50 -31.99 28.08 -26.27
N SER A 51 -32.73 27.85 -27.35
CA SER A 51 -33.76 26.80 -27.39
C SER A 51 -33.16 25.39 -27.28
N MET A 52 -31.94 25.16 -27.78
CA MET A 52 -31.23 23.90 -27.61
C MET A 52 -30.79 23.67 -26.16
N ILE A 53 -30.46 24.76 -25.46
CA ILE A 53 -30.14 24.72 -24.03
C ILE A 53 -31.37 24.46 -23.17
N MET A 54 -32.60 24.70 -23.65
CA MET A 54 -33.82 24.33 -22.89
C MET A 54 -34.02 22.81 -22.76
N ALA A 55 -33.35 22.01 -23.59
CA ALA A 55 -33.30 20.55 -23.49
C ALA A 55 -32.09 20.04 -22.67
N TYR A 56 -31.26 20.95 -22.15
CA TYR A 56 -30.16 20.62 -21.25
C TYR A 56 -30.72 20.09 -19.94
N ASP A 57 -30.33 18.89 -19.53
CA ASP A 57 -30.67 18.34 -18.22
C ASP A 57 -29.67 18.90 -17.19
N PRO A 58 -30.11 19.85 -16.34
CA PRO A 58 -29.23 20.50 -15.40
C PRO A 58 -29.11 19.61 -14.17
N SER A 59 -28.22 18.62 -14.23
CA SER A 59 -27.63 18.06 -13.01
C SER A 59 -26.87 19.14 -12.22
N ALA A 60 -26.57 20.28 -12.86
CA ALA A 60 -26.25 21.56 -12.24
C ALA A 60 -26.91 22.74 -12.94
N SER A 61 -27.47 23.64 -12.16
CA SER A 61 -28.57 24.51 -12.60
C SER A 61 -28.16 25.96 -12.85
N ARG A 62 -26.85 26.20 -12.94
CA ARG A 62 -26.26 27.52 -13.16
C ARG A 62 -26.52 28.07 -14.56
N MET A 63 -26.71 27.21 -15.57
CA MET A 63 -26.92 27.62 -16.96
C MET A 63 -28.22 28.43 -17.16
N LEU A 64 -29.34 27.98 -16.59
CA LEU A 64 -30.63 28.70 -16.64
C LEU A 64 -30.56 30.06 -15.92
N ALA A 65 -29.84 30.15 -14.80
CA ALA A 65 -29.64 31.41 -14.07
C ALA A 65 -28.77 32.42 -14.84
N LEU A 66 -27.73 31.96 -15.55
CA LEU A 66 -26.85 32.81 -16.37
C LEU A 66 -27.51 33.29 -17.67
N LEU A 67 -28.47 32.52 -18.20
CA LEU A 67 -29.24 32.82 -19.42
C LEU A 67 -30.43 33.75 -19.18
N LYS A 68 -31.06 33.75 -18.00
CA LYS A 68 -32.25 34.57 -17.69
C LYS A 68 -32.11 36.08 -17.95
N PRO A 69 -30.96 36.75 -17.70
CA PRO A 69 -30.81 38.16 -18.02
C PRO A 69 -30.83 38.50 -19.52
N SER A 70 -30.89 37.48 -20.40
CA SER A 70 -31.07 37.64 -21.84
C SER A 70 -32.50 37.35 -22.34
N LEU A 71 -33.42 36.92 -21.47
CA LEU A 71 -34.74 36.43 -21.86
C LEU A 71 -35.89 37.44 -21.63
N ASP A 72 -35.83 38.35 -20.64
CA ASP A 72 -36.86 39.40 -20.47
C ASP A 72 -36.44 40.49 -19.43
N PRO A 73 -36.47 41.80 -19.75
CA PRO A 73 -36.17 42.87 -18.78
C PRO A 73 -37.34 43.24 -17.83
N GLN A 74 -38.50 42.59 -17.88
CA GLN A 74 -39.69 42.98 -17.07
C GLN A 74 -40.27 41.92 -16.11
N ILE A 75 -39.61 40.78 -15.89
CA ILE A 75 -40.14 39.77 -14.95
C ILE A 75 -39.59 40.02 -13.53
N PRO A 76 -40.46 40.06 -12.49
CA PRO A 76 -40.04 40.28 -11.10
C PRO A 76 -39.06 39.22 -10.60
N ASP A 77 -38.16 39.63 -9.72
CA ASP A 77 -37.04 38.90 -9.08
C ASP A 77 -37.40 37.58 -8.34
N THR A 78 -38.61 37.06 -8.53
CA THR A 78 -39.18 35.90 -7.82
C THR A 78 -38.96 34.56 -8.52
N GLU A 79 -38.35 34.53 -9.71
CA GLU A 79 -38.03 33.28 -10.42
C GLU A 79 -36.53 33.12 -10.72
N ILE A 80 -35.63 33.85 -10.05
CA ILE A 80 -34.17 33.70 -10.22
C ILE A 80 -33.64 32.52 -9.36
N ALA A 81 -34.53 31.90 -8.60
CA ALA A 81 -34.26 30.91 -7.56
C ALA A 81 -34.53 29.47 -8.02
N ALA A 82 -33.60 28.85 -8.74
CA ALA A 82 -33.48 27.41 -8.68
C ALA A 82 -32.03 26.98 -8.94
N LEU A 83 -31.41 26.51 -7.85
CA LEU A 83 -30.29 25.56 -7.81
C LEU A 83 -28.89 26.11 -8.17
N ALA A 84 -28.41 27.02 -7.32
CA ALA A 84 -26.97 27.25 -7.14
C ALA A 84 -26.37 26.18 -6.21
N GLU A 85 -25.22 25.66 -6.61
CA GLU A 85 -24.51 24.52 -6.04
C GLU A 85 -23.85 24.79 -4.68
N SER A 86 -23.92 23.79 -3.78
CA SER A 86 -22.85 23.48 -2.81
C SER A 86 -23.02 22.11 -2.11
N GLU A 87 -24.06 21.32 -2.40
CA GLU A 87 -24.06 19.89 -2.07
C GLU A 87 -23.58 19.03 -3.25
N ALA A 88 -23.86 19.44 -4.49
CA ALA A 88 -23.41 18.74 -5.70
C ALA A 88 -21.90 18.88 -5.98
N GLU A 89 -21.21 19.87 -5.38
CA GLU A 89 -19.74 19.95 -5.44
C GLU A 89 -19.04 19.08 -4.39
N LEU A 90 -19.76 18.51 -3.42
CA LEU A 90 -19.17 17.76 -2.29
C LEU A 90 -19.40 16.25 -2.34
N SER A 91 -20.45 15.79 -3.02
CA SER A 91 -20.63 14.35 -3.27
C SER A 91 -20.43 14.06 -4.75
N LEU A 92 -19.24 13.55 -5.07
CA LEU A 92 -19.06 12.72 -6.26
C LEU A 92 -20.18 11.66 -6.29
N PRO A 93 -20.72 11.31 -7.47
CA PRO A 93 -21.68 10.23 -7.58
C PRO A 93 -21.11 8.97 -6.93
N ALA A 94 -21.98 8.19 -6.30
CA ALA A 94 -21.56 6.97 -5.65
C ALA A 94 -20.83 6.07 -6.67
N PRO A 95 -19.87 5.22 -6.27
CA PRO A 95 -19.06 4.45 -7.22
C PRO A 95 -19.85 3.66 -8.27
N HIS A 96 -21.07 3.23 -7.94
CA HIS A 96 -21.95 2.48 -8.83
C HIS A 96 -22.73 3.35 -9.83
N GLU A 97 -22.80 4.67 -9.62
CA GLU A 97 -23.51 5.65 -10.47
C GLU A 97 -22.55 6.44 -11.38
N GLN A 98 -21.23 6.25 -11.20
CA GLN A 98 -20.21 7.04 -11.90
C GLN A 98 -20.25 6.90 -13.42
N ASP A 99 -20.52 5.70 -13.94
CA ASP A 99 -20.55 5.46 -15.39
C ASP A 99 -21.80 6.08 -16.04
N GLU A 100 -22.95 5.97 -15.39
CA GLU A 100 -24.20 6.63 -15.83
C GLU A 100 -24.05 8.16 -15.81
N TYR A 101 -23.36 8.69 -14.80
CA TYR A 101 -23.07 10.12 -14.73
C TYR A 101 -22.09 10.58 -15.82
N ILE A 102 -21.08 9.79 -16.18
CA ILE A 102 -20.20 10.08 -17.34
C ILE A 102 -21.01 10.15 -18.63
N GLU A 103 -21.93 9.20 -18.86
CA GLU A 103 -22.81 9.25 -20.04
C GLU A 103 -23.66 10.52 -20.09
N LEU A 104 -24.19 10.96 -18.94
CA LEU A 104 -24.93 12.21 -18.83
C LEU A 104 -24.04 13.41 -19.17
N LEU A 105 -22.81 13.47 -18.64
CA LEU A 105 -21.86 14.54 -18.94
C LEU A 105 -21.53 14.58 -20.44
N HIS A 106 -21.34 13.43 -21.08
CA HIS A 106 -21.05 13.35 -22.52
C HIS A 106 -22.24 13.81 -23.38
N ARG A 107 -23.48 13.43 -23.02
CA ARG A 107 -24.69 13.95 -23.69
C ARG A 107 -24.77 15.47 -23.57
N ASN A 108 -24.51 16.00 -22.38
CA ASN A 108 -24.47 17.44 -22.13
C ASN A 108 -23.36 18.14 -22.92
N GLU A 109 -22.18 17.53 -23.03
CA GLU A 109 -21.07 18.07 -23.84
C GLU A 109 -21.45 18.22 -25.31
N ILE A 110 -22.10 17.21 -25.90
CA ILE A 110 -22.57 17.25 -27.30
C ILE A 110 -23.54 18.42 -27.49
N LEU A 111 -24.54 18.54 -26.61
CA LEU A 111 -25.53 19.62 -26.67
C LEU A 111 -24.88 21.01 -26.59
N LEU A 112 -23.93 21.20 -25.66
CA LEU A 112 -23.24 22.48 -25.52
C LEU A 112 -22.29 22.79 -26.67
N SER A 113 -21.64 21.77 -27.23
CA SER A 113 -20.77 21.91 -28.39
C SER A 113 -21.56 22.33 -29.63
N ASP A 114 -22.72 21.74 -29.86
CA ASP A 114 -23.62 22.10 -30.96
C ASP A 114 -24.17 23.53 -30.79
N ALA A 115 -24.59 23.88 -29.58
CA ALA A 115 -25.03 25.25 -29.26
C ALA A 115 -23.88 26.25 -29.45
N LEU A 116 -22.66 25.93 -29.03
CA LEU A 116 -21.50 26.79 -29.20
C LEU A 116 -21.14 26.95 -30.67
N ALA A 117 -21.25 25.92 -31.50
CA ALA A 117 -21.05 26.01 -32.94
C ALA A 117 -22.05 26.98 -33.61
N ILE A 118 -23.32 26.96 -33.18
CA ILE A 118 -24.34 27.90 -33.64
C ILE A 118 -23.99 29.34 -33.24
N VAL A 119 -23.64 29.56 -31.98
CA VAL A 119 -23.28 30.90 -31.49
C VAL A 119 -21.99 31.41 -32.12
N ASN A 120 -21.01 30.54 -32.37
CA ASN A 120 -19.79 30.89 -33.10
C ASN A 120 -20.11 31.39 -34.51
N ARG A 121 -21.08 30.80 -35.21
CA ARG A 121 -21.55 31.32 -36.51
C ARG A 121 -22.14 32.72 -36.36
N ALA A 122 -22.95 32.96 -35.33
CA ALA A 122 -23.52 34.28 -35.04
C ALA A 122 -22.44 35.33 -34.74
N VAL A 123 -21.44 34.99 -33.91
CA VAL A 123 -20.33 35.88 -33.55
C VAL A 123 -19.41 36.18 -34.75
N GLN A 124 -19.26 35.23 -35.67
CA GLN A 124 -18.44 35.37 -36.88
C GLN A 124 -19.15 36.11 -38.03
N MET A 125 -20.43 36.49 -37.87
CA MET A 125 -21.14 37.28 -38.89
C MET A 125 -20.43 38.62 -39.10
N GLY A 126 -20.06 38.87 -40.36
CA GLY A 126 -19.15 39.94 -40.78
C GLY A 126 -19.68 41.35 -40.51
N PRO A 127 -18.78 42.35 -40.46
CA PRO A 127 -19.15 43.72 -40.18
C PRO A 127 -20.00 44.34 -41.29
N VAL A 128 -21.14 44.93 -40.91
CA VAL A 128 -21.98 45.77 -41.75
C VAL A 128 -21.79 47.22 -41.30
N GLN A 129 -21.36 48.09 -42.21
CA GLN A 129 -21.24 49.53 -41.95
C GLN A 129 -22.57 50.22 -42.19
N VAL A 130 -23.05 50.97 -41.19
CA VAL A 130 -24.25 51.81 -41.28
C VAL A 130 -23.90 53.20 -40.72
N GLY A 131 -23.75 54.17 -41.63
CA GLY A 131 -23.19 55.48 -41.30
C GLY A 131 -21.75 55.37 -40.80
N ASP A 132 -21.43 56.02 -39.67
CA ASP A 132 -20.12 55.93 -39.01
C ASP A 132 -19.98 54.69 -38.10
N ARG A 133 -20.99 53.82 -38.02
CA ARG A 133 -21.02 52.68 -37.11
C ARG A 133 -20.77 51.37 -37.85
N THR A 134 -20.04 50.47 -37.20
CA THR A 134 -19.82 49.10 -37.67
C THR A 134 -20.57 48.14 -36.76
N TYR A 135 -21.53 47.40 -37.31
CA TYR A 135 -22.27 46.35 -36.62
C TYR A 135 -21.71 44.98 -37.01
N SER A 136 -21.40 44.13 -36.04
CA SER A 136 -20.86 42.78 -36.28
C SER A 136 -21.26 41.84 -35.15
N GLY A 137 -21.29 40.53 -35.46
CA GLY A 137 -21.65 39.51 -34.47
C GLY A 137 -20.75 39.51 -33.22
N ASN A 138 -19.47 39.82 -33.39
CA ASN A 138 -18.50 39.92 -32.30
C ASN A 138 -18.63 41.18 -31.43
N MET A 139 -19.53 42.11 -31.80
CA MET A 139 -19.93 43.25 -30.98
C MET A 139 -21.38 43.13 -30.51
N HIS A 140 -22.05 42.00 -30.77
CA HIS A 140 -23.42 41.76 -30.32
C HIS A 140 -23.44 41.27 -28.86
N PRO A 141 -24.03 42.02 -27.89
CA PRO A 141 -23.95 41.70 -26.46
C PRO A 141 -24.51 40.32 -26.11
N ALA A 142 -25.66 39.93 -26.67
CA ALA A 142 -26.28 38.64 -26.38
C ALA A 142 -25.46 37.46 -26.93
N ALA A 143 -24.91 37.59 -28.14
CA ALA A 143 -24.17 36.50 -28.80
C ALA A 143 -22.81 36.27 -28.12
N THR A 144 -22.07 37.34 -27.85
CA THR A 144 -20.76 37.28 -27.18
C THR A 144 -20.89 36.81 -25.73
N ARG A 145 -21.94 37.22 -25.02
CA ARG A 145 -22.24 36.72 -23.68
C ARG A 145 -22.60 35.23 -23.68
N LEU A 146 -23.48 34.80 -24.59
CA LEU A 146 -23.88 33.39 -24.70
C LEU A 146 -22.69 32.50 -25.06
N GLN A 147 -21.82 32.96 -25.96
CA GLN A 147 -20.57 32.27 -26.30
C GLN A 147 -19.71 32.04 -25.05
N THR A 148 -19.55 33.08 -24.22
CA THR A 148 -18.78 33.04 -22.98
C THR A 148 -19.37 32.02 -22.00
N ILE A 149 -20.69 32.04 -21.81
CA ILE A 149 -21.40 31.10 -20.93
C ILE A 149 -21.22 29.65 -21.40
N LEU A 150 -21.37 29.39 -22.71
CA LEU A 150 -21.24 28.05 -23.26
C LEU A 150 -19.83 27.49 -23.09
N ILE A 151 -18.79 28.30 -23.36
CA ILE A 151 -17.39 27.92 -23.15
C ILE A 151 -17.10 27.59 -21.68
N TYR A 152 -17.58 28.43 -20.76
CA TYR A 152 -17.43 28.19 -19.32
C TYR A 152 -18.02 26.84 -18.90
N ASN A 153 -19.26 26.55 -19.32
CA ASN A 153 -19.93 25.30 -18.93
C ASN A 153 -19.29 24.07 -19.58
N LEU A 154 -18.81 24.18 -20.82
CA LEU A 154 -18.04 23.10 -21.46
C LEU A 154 -16.76 22.77 -20.68
N ALA A 155 -16.01 23.80 -20.24
CA ALA A 155 -14.82 23.60 -19.42
C ALA A 155 -15.16 22.94 -18.06
N ASP A 156 -16.28 23.35 -17.46
CA ASP A 156 -16.72 22.78 -16.19
C ASP A 156 -17.22 21.34 -16.32
N LEU A 157 -17.88 20.96 -17.42
CA LEU A 157 -18.23 19.56 -17.70
C LEU A 157 -16.97 18.69 -17.76
N LYS A 158 -15.94 19.13 -18.50
CA LYS A 158 -14.65 18.45 -18.60
C LYS A 158 -13.95 18.31 -17.25
N ARG A 159 -13.99 19.36 -16.42
CA ARG A 159 -13.48 19.32 -15.04
C ARG A 159 -14.20 18.25 -14.20
N ARG A 160 -15.53 18.20 -14.26
CA ARG A 160 -16.35 17.24 -13.50
C ARG A 160 -16.06 15.82 -13.93
N GLU A 161 -15.99 15.59 -15.23
CA GLU A 161 -15.63 14.28 -15.80
C GLU A 161 -14.24 13.85 -15.32
N ALA A 162 -13.25 14.75 -15.38
CA ALA A 162 -11.92 14.49 -14.83
C ALA A 162 -11.95 14.18 -13.32
N ALA A 163 -12.81 14.85 -12.54
CA ALA A 163 -12.95 14.60 -11.11
C ALA A 163 -13.45 13.17 -10.82
N ILE A 164 -14.30 12.60 -11.68
CA ILE A 164 -14.72 11.19 -11.59
C ILE A 164 -13.53 10.27 -11.83
N TYR A 165 -12.72 10.53 -12.85
CA TYR A 165 -11.49 9.74 -13.08
C TYR A 165 -10.48 9.89 -11.95
N GLN A 166 -10.35 11.07 -11.33
CA GLN A 166 -9.54 11.24 -10.11
C GLN A 166 -10.09 10.43 -8.92
N ALA A 167 -11.41 10.33 -8.77
CA ALA A 167 -12.06 9.52 -7.75
C ALA A 167 -11.81 8.02 -7.98
N LYS A 168 -12.01 7.53 -9.22
CA LYS A 168 -11.66 6.15 -9.62
C LYS A 168 -10.18 5.87 -9.39
N THR A 169 -9.32 6.86 -9.66
CA THR A 169 -7.89 6.76 -9.35
C THR A 169 -7.68 6.56 -7.85
N ALA A 170 -8.33 7.36 -6.99
CA ALA A 170 -8.28 7.25 -5.53
C ALA A 170 -8.63 5.85 -5.02
N ASP A 171 -9.72 5.25 -5.54
CA ASP A 171 -10.13 3.89 -5.18
C ASP A 171 -9.07 2.84 -5.51
N GLU A 172 -8.41 2.98 -6.67
CA GLU A 172 -7.30 2.10 -7.07
C GLU A 172 -6.04 2.34 -6.22
N ARG A 173 -5.81 3.57 -5.73
CA ARG A 173 -4.72 3.87 -4.80
C ARG A 173 -4.91 3.15 -3.48
N ASP A 174 -6.13 3.15 -2.95
CA ASP A 174 -6.44 2.47 -1.71
C ASP A 174 -6.28 0.95 -1.85
N ARG A 175 -6.66 0.38 -3.00
CA ARG A 175 -6.39 -1.03 -3.33
C ARG A 175 -4.90 -1.32 -3.37
N PHE A 176 -4.12 -0.48 -4.05
CA PHE A 176 -2.66 -0.59 -4.09
C PHE A 176 -2.04 -0.49 -2.70
N PHE A 177 -2.46 0.46 -1.85
CA PHE A 177 -1.91 0.63 -0.50
C PHE A 177 -2.18 -0.57 0.39
N ARG A 178 -3.36 -1.21 0.29
CA ARG A 178 -3.61 -2.48 1.00
C ARG A 178 -2.66 -3.60 0.56
N VAL A 179 -2.33 -3.67 -0.73
CA VAL A 179 -1.35 -4.65 -1.24
C VAL A 179 0.07 -4.31 -0.75
N TYR A 180 0.43 -3.03 -0.76
CA TYR A 180 1.73 -2.54 -0.27
C TYR A 180 1.95 -2.85 1.22
N GLU A 181 0.94 -2.65 2.08
CA GLU A 181 1.03 -2.99 3.51
C GLU A 181 1.21 -4.49 3.74
N ARG A 182 0.49 -5.33 2.99
CA ARG A 182 0.70 -6.79 3.02
C ARG A 182 2.10 -7.15 2.58
N TRP A 183 2.62 -6.49 1.55
CA TRP A 183 3.98 -6.69 1.07
C TRP A 183 5.04 -6.31 2.12
N LEU A 184 4.87 -5.18 2.82
CA LEU A 184 5.77 -4.79 3.92
C LEU A 184 5.81 -5.85 5.02
N ASN A 185 4.65 -6.41 5.39
CA ASN A 185 4.57 -7.48 6.38
C ASN A 185 5.29 -8.76 5.92
N VAL A 186 5.12 -9.15 4.65
CA VAL A 186 5.84 -10.28 4.06
C VAL A 186 7.35 -10.02 4.05
N GLN A 187 7.80 -8.83 3.67
CA GLN A 187 9.21 -8.46 3.64
C GLN A 187 9.86 -8.41 5.04
N ALA A 188 9.13 -7.93 6.05
CA ALA A 188 9.60 -7.96 7.44
C ALA A 188 9.75 -9.40 7.95
N ARG A 189 8.74 -10.25 7.69
CA ARG A 189 8.79 -11.68 8.03
C ARG A 189 9.88 -12.42 7.30
N LEU A 190 10.05 -12.18 5.99
CA LEU A 190 11.11 -12.76 5.17
C LEU A 190 12.49 -12.39 5.73
N ARG A 191 12.75 -11.10 5.99
CA ARG A 191 14.00 -10.64 6.61
C ARG A 191 14.27 -11.31 7.96
N SER A 192 13.25 -11.40 8.82
CA SER A 192 13.39 -12.07 10.13
C SER A 192 13.66 -13.57 10.00
N THR A 193 13.03 -14.25 9.03
CA THR A 193 13.17 -15.70 8.81
C THR A 193 14.51 -16.03 8.17
N VAL A 194 14.96 -15.23 7.21
CA VAL A 194 16.30 -15.34 6.62
C VAL A 194 17.36 -15.05 7.68
N SER A 195 17.15 -14.05 8.54
CA SER A 195 18.05 -13.79 9.68
C SER A 195 18.14 -15.00 10.61
N LYS A 196 17.05 -15.71 10.91
CA LYS A 196 17.10 -16.96 11.72
C LYS A 196 17.87 -18.10 11.03
N LEU A 197 17.94 -18.12 9.71
CA LEU A 197 18.79 -19.07 8.97
C LEU A 197 20.28 -18.68 9.05
N THR A 198 20.57 -17.38 9.16
CA THR A 198 21.94 -16.85 9.10
C THR A 198 22.52 -16.46 10.46
N THR A 199 21.72 -16.40 11.53
CA THR A 199 22.11 -15.87 12.84
C THR A 199 21.53 -16.70 13.99
N ASP A 200 22.45 -17.15 14.85
CA ASP A 200 22.39 -17.48 16.28
C ASP A 200 21.36 -18.52 16.79
N LEU A 201 21.82 -19.76 16.94
CA LEU A 201 21.26 -20.74 17.85
C LEU A 201 22.09 -20.78 19.14
N GLU A 202 21.47 -20.59 20.31
CA GLU A 202 22.13 -20.87 21.58
C GLU A 202 22.57 -22.35 21.64
N PRO A 203 23.78 -22.65 22.12
CA PRO A 203 24.30 -24.00 22.15
C PRO A 203 23.58 -24.78 23.25
N ALA A 204 22.66 -25.67 22.85
CA ALA A 204 22.14 -26.66 23.77
C ALA A 204 23.31 -27.53 24.30
N PRO A 205 23.54 -27.62 25.62
CA PRO A 205 24.62 -28.42 26.17
C PRO A 205 24.37 -29.89 25.85
N ILE A 206 25.37 -30.56 25.26
CA ILE A 206 25.36 -32.01 25.06
C ILE A 206 25.58 -32.63 26.45
N ARG A 207 24.50 -32.87 27.19
CA ARG A 207 24.55 -33.63 28.45
C ARG A 207 23.97 -35.03 28.22
N PRO A 208 24.60 -36.09 28.75
CA PRO A 208 23.94 -37.38 28.85
C PRO A 208 22.64 -37.20 29.67
N PRO A 209 21.57 -37.95 29.36
CA PRO A 209 20.33 -37.86 30.14
C PRO A 209 20.60 -38.38 31.55
N THR A 210 20.85 -37.48 32.50
CA THR A 210 20.58 -37.78 33.91
C THR A 210 19.08 -37.98 34.02
N ALA A 211 18.67 -39.12 34.56
CA ALA A 211 17.27 -39.41 34.84
C ALA A 211 16.62 -38.18 35.49
N GLN A 212 15.57 -37.65 34.85
CA GLN A 212 14.83 -36.42 35.20
C GLN A 212 15.42 -35.09 34.71
N HIS A 213 15.37 -34.83 33.39
CA HIS A 213 14.99 -33.50 32.87
C HIS A 213 14.59 -33.60 31.40
N ASP A 214 13.42 -33.07 31.06
CA ASP A 214 12.85 -33.03 29.71
C ASP A 214 13.76 -32.26 28.74
N GLY A 215 14.61 -32.99 28.00
CA GLY A 215 15.52 -32.47 26.98
C GLY A 215 14.86 -31.87 25.73
N GLY A 216 13.57 -31.55 25.78
CA GLY A 216 12.80 -30.98 24.66
C GLY A 216 12.38 -29.52 24.82
N GLY A 217 12.73 -28.84 25.93
CA GLY A 217 12.17 -27.52 26.28
C GLY A 217 12.54 -26.38 25.31
N ALA A 218 13.83 -26.21 25.01
CA ALA A 218 14.32 -25.07 24.22
C ALA A 218 13.93 -25.19 22.73
N ILE A 219 13.98 -26.40 22.16
CA ILE A 219 13.67 -26.66 20.76
C ILE A 219 12.15 -26.63 20.52
N LYS A 220 11.32 -27.10 21.48
CA LYS A 220 9.85 -26.91 21.42
C LYS A 220 9.45 -25.44 21.53
N GLN A 221 10.14 -24.64 22.33
CA GLN A 221 9.92 -23.18 22.37
C GLN A 221 10.25 -22.52 21.03
N LEU A 222 11.38 -22.88 20.39
CA LEU A 222 11.74 -22.41 19.05
C LEU A 222 10.74 -22.86 17.98
N LEU A 223 10.30 -24.13 18.00
CA LEU A 223 9.24 -24.64 17.13
C LEU A 223 7.92 -23.88 17.34
N SER A 224 7.53 -23.57 18.58
CA SER A 224 6.31 -22.80 18.87
C SER A 224 6.40 -21.34 18.39
N GLN A 225 7.58 -20.73 18.45
CA GLN A 225 7.83 -19.37 17.94
C GLN A 225 7.88 -19.30 16.42
N VAL A 226 8.30 -20.38 15.74
CA VAL A 226 8.30 -20.49 14.27
C VAL A 226 6.91 -20.87 13.75
N MET A 227 6.14 -21.64 14.51
CA MET A 227 4.83 -22.19 14.09
C MET A 227 3.61 -21.42 14.58
N SER A 228 3.75 -20.26 15.24
CA SER A 228 2.60 -19.45 15.66
C SER A 228 1.80 -18.95 14.44
N PRO A 229 0.54 -19.41 14.24
CA PRO A 229 -0.28 -18.95 13.15
C PRO A 229 -1.07 -17.72 13.61
N ALA A 230 -0.51 -16.52 13.45
CA ALA A 230 -1.31 -15.29 13.51
C ALA A 230 -1.94 -15.02 12.13
N LEU A 231 -2.86 -15.90 11.75
CA LEU A 231 -3.89 -15.73 10.73
C LEU A 231 -5.19 -16.21 11.38
N LYS A 232 -5.68 -15.43 12.35
CA LYS A 232 -7.08 -15.41 12.71
C LYS A 232 -7.50 -13.96 12.68
N GLU A 233 -8.48 -13.69 11.84
CA GLU A 233 -9.25 -12.45 11.77
C GLU A 233 -9.60 -12.00 13.20
N GLN A 234 -9.15 -10.80 13.58
CA GLN A 234 -9.71 -10.10 14.74
C GLN A 234 -10.89 -9.25 14.24
N PRO A 235 -12.12 -9.46 14.76
CA PRO A 235 -13.13 -8.41 14.76
C PRO A 235 -12.77 -7.37 15.83
N GLU A 236 -13.20 -6.13 15.57
CA GLU A 236 -13.08 -4.96 16.45
C GLU A 236 -13.56 -5.22 17.89
N ALA A 237 -12.79 -4.77 18.89
CA ALA A 237 -13.29 -4.13 20.13
C ALA A 237 -12.15 -3.73 21.10
N ASP A 238 -12.18 -2.45 21.48
CA ASP A 238 -11.80 -1.77 22.74
C ASP A 238 -10.39 -1.84 23.37
N ALA A 239 -9.82 -0.62 23.41
CA ALA A 239 -8.98 0.05 24.41
C ALA A 239 -8.56 -0.68 25.70
N THR A 240 -7.27 -0.57 26.06
CA THR A 240 -6.82 0.27 27.19
C THR A 240 -5.31 0.51 27.15
N GLU A 241 -4.93 1.70 27.58
CA GLU A 241 -3.58 2.22 27.79
C GLU A 241 -2.77 1.37 28.78
N GLU A 242 -1.46 1.21 28.53
CA GLU A 242 -0.50 1.30 29.64
C GLU A 242 0.86 1.78 29.14
N SER A 243 1.30 2.87 29.78
CA SER A 243 2.49 3.65 29.51
C SER A 243 3.73 2.95 30.07
N VAL A 244 4.85 2.95 29.35
CA VAL A 244 6.16 2.68 29.96
C VAL A 244 7.13 3.82 29.71
N LEU A 245 7.49 4.40 30.85
CA LEU A 245 8.44 5.45 31.18
C LEU A 245 9.78 5.37 30.41
N PHE A 246 10.19 6.53 29.91
CA PHE A 246 11.60 6.84 29.63
C PHE A 246 12.38 6.96 30.96
N VAL A 247 13.52 6.28 31.05
CA VAL A 247 14.61 6.68 31.97
C VAL A 247 15.90 6.76 31.15
N GLN A 248 16.38 7.98 30.97
CA GLN A 248 17.74 8.30 30.56
C GLN A 248 18.68 8.18 31.77
N GLY A 249 19.82 7.54 31.57
CA GLY A 249 20.98 7.56 32.46
C GLY A 249 22.22 7.11 31.70
N ASP A 250 23.03 8.10 31.29
CA ASP A 250 24.36 7.97 30.67
C ASP A 250 25.44 8.18 31.78
N PRO A 251 26.76 7.99 31.55
CA PRO A 251 27.49 6.84 31.00
C PRO A 251 28.75 6.47 31.86
N GLN A 252 29.36 5.31 31.57
CA GLN A 252 30.75 4.87 31.92
C GLN A 252 31.13 4.28 33.30
N SER A 253 31.92 3.20 33.18
CA SER A 253 32.69 2.42 34.17
C SER A 253 31.84 1.41 34.96
N VAL A 254 32.09 0.10 35.00
CA VAL A 254 33.29 -0.76 34.90
C VAL A 254 32.71 -2.14 34.51
N ALA A 255 33.03 -2.80 33.41
CA ALA A 255 34.22 -3.64 33.22
C ALA A 255 34.26 -4.06 31.74
N ALA A 256 35.19 -3.47 30.99
CA ALA A 256 35.72 -4.11 29.81
C ALA A 256 36.75 -5.11 30.29
N ASP A 257 36.40 -6.39 30.27
CA ASP A 257 37.26 -7.49 29.82
C ASP A 257 36.50 -8.80 29.98
N LEU A 258 36.48 -9.59 28.89
CA LEU A 258 35.83 -10.91 28.70
C LEU A 258 34.40 -10.92 28.13
N PHE A 259 34.16 -10.19 27.06
CA PHE A 259 33.26 -10.69 26.01
C PHE A 259 34.11 -11.07 24.82
N VAL A 260 34.52 -12.35 24.76
CA VAL A 260 34.89 -12.94 23.48
C VAL A 260 33.60 -12.96 22.68
N ASP A 261 33.60 -12.20 21.59
CA ASP A 261 32.60 -12.20 20.53
C ASP A 261 32.63 -13.58 19.85
N GLN A 262 32.20 -14.62 20.57
CA GLN A 262 32.02 -15.95 20.00
C GLN A 262 30.78 -15.88 19.12
N LYS A 263 31.00 -15.58 17.83
CA LYS A 263 30.03 -15.86 16.77
C LYS A 263 29.52 -17.28 16.98
N LEU A 264 28.26 -17.39 17.39
CA LEU A 264 27.58 -18.67 17.56
C LEU A 264 27.43 -19.33 16.17
N PRO A 265 27.50 -20.66 16.10
CA PRO A 265 27.47 -21.36 14.82
C PRO A 265 26.08 -21.27 14.15
N THR A 266 26.04 -21.08 12.83
CA THR A 266 24.81 -21.19 12.03
C THR A 266 24.22 -22.61 12.08
N ILE A 267 22.96 -22.81 11.66
CA ILE A 267 22.36 -24.16 11.57
C ILE A 267 23.28 -25.13 10.79
N ASP A 268 23.87 -24.67 9.69
CA ASP A 268 24.76 -25.48 8.86
C ASP A 268 26.08 -25.80 9.56
N GLN A 269 26.68 -24.82 10.24
CA GLN A 269 27.88 -25.04 11.05
C GLN A 269 27.60 -26.02 12.19
N ARG A 270 26.45 -25.91 12.84
CA ARG A 270 26.07 -26.78 13.95
C ARG A 270 25.79 -28.21 13.51
N ILE A 271 25.13 -28.41 12.37
CA ILE A 271 24.97 -29.74 11.78
C ILE A 271 26.34 -30.34 11.42
N ALA A 272 27.26 -29.56 10.85
CA ALA A 272 28.61 -30.03 10.52
C ALA A 272 29.42 -30.41 11.78
N GLU A 273 29.35 -29.62 12.86
CA GLU A 273 29.95 -29.95 14.15
C GLU A 273 29.40 -31.27 14.73
N LEU A 274 28.08 -31.42 14.75
CA LEU A 274 27.43 -32.65 15.25
C LEU A 274 27.79 -33.86 14.39
N GLN A 275 27.92 -33.70 13.07
CA GLN A 275 28.38 -34.77 12.17
C GLN A 275 29.83 -35.18 12.45
N SER A 276 30.71 -34.22 12.78
CA SER A 276 32.08 -34.52 13.20
C SER A 276 32.10 -35.28 14.53
N LEU A 277 31.33 -34.82 15.53
CA LEU A 277 31.18 -35.52 16.82
C LEU A 277 30.60 -36.93 16.65
N ARG A 278 29.65 -37.11 15.74
CA ARG A 278 29.08 -38.41 15.38
C ARG A 278 30.15 -39.37 14.88
N GLN A 279 31.03 -38.92 13.97
CA GLN A 279 32.14 -39.72 13.45
C GLN A 279 33.13 -40.11 14.56
N GLU A 280 33.51 -39.18 15.43
CA GLU A 280 34.38 -39.45 16.59
C GLU A 280 33.76 -40.50 17.53
N ARG A 281 32.44 -40.41 17.79
CA ARG A 281 31.73 -41.36 18.65
C ARG A 281 31.62 -42.75 18.04
N LEU A 282 31.39 -42.86 16.73
CA LEU A 282 31.41 -44.14 16.03
C LEU A 282 32.78 -44.82 16.12
N ALA A 283 33.87 -44.06 15.97
CA ALA A 283 35.22 -44.59 16.12
C ALA A 283 35.47 -45.14 17.55
N ARG A 284 35.08 -44.39 18.59
CA ARG A 284 35.18 -44.85 19.99
C ARG A 284 34.34 -46.09 20.29
N ILE A 285 33.14 -46.17 19.73
CA ILE A 285 32.28 -47.36 19.87
C ILE A 285 33.00 -48.58 19.29
N SER A 286 33.57 -48.48 18.09
CA SER A 286 34.32 -49.57 17.47
C SER A 286 35.53 -50.01 18.29
N GLU A 287 36.28 -49.06 18.87
CA GLU A 287 37.42 -49.36 19.75
C GLU A 287 36.96 -50.08 21.03
N THR A 288 35.89 -49.59 21.65
CA THR A 288 35.32 -50.20 22.86
C THR A 288 34.75 -51.60 22.59
N GLU A 289 34.15 -51.82 21.43
CA GLU A 289 33.66 -53.14 21.01
C GLU A 289 34.79 -54.15 20.90
N GLN A 290 35.92 -53.76 20.27
CA GLN A 290 37.12 -54.61 20.20
C GLN A 290 37.67 -54.92 21.60
N GLN A 291 37.67 -53.94 22.50
CA GLN A 291 38.10 -54.14 23.89
C GLN A 291 37.18 -55.10 24.65
N VAL A 292 35.85 -54.98 24.48
CA VAL A 292 34.87 -55.90 25.08
C VAL A 292 35.07 -57.32 24.55
N GLU A 293 35.28 -57.49 23.24
CA GLU A 293 35.53 -58.81 22.62
C GLU A 293 36.82 -59.44 23.15
N HIS A 294 37.90 -58.66 23.23
CA HIS A 294 39.19 -59.12 23.77
C HIS A 294 39.08 -59.55 25.24
N LEU A 295 38.46 -58.72 26.09
CA LEU A 295 38.26 -59.03 27.51
C LEU A 295 37.33 -60.24 27.70
N ALA A 296 36.26 -60.34 26.91
CA ALA A 296 35.38 -61.50 26.93
C ALA A 296 36.13 -62.80 26.58
N GLY A 297 36.99 -62.78 25.57
CA GLY A 297 37.84 -63.91 25.21
C GLY A 297 38.77 -64.35 26.35
N ILE A 298 39.44 -63.40 27.01
CA ILE A 298 40.30 -63.68 28.17
C ILE A 298 39.50 -64.27 29.33
N THR A 299 38.36 -63.67 29.69
CA THR A 299 37.51 -64.16 30.78
C THR A 299 37.00 -65.58 30.53
N ALA A 300 36.61 -65.90 29.28
CA ALA A 300 36.16 -67.24 28.90
C ALA A 300 37.29 -68.27 29.03
N GLN A 301 38.49 -67.95 28.52
CA GLN A 301 39.66 -68.83 28.62
C GLN A 301 40.10 -69.07 30.07
N LEU A 302 40.09 -68.03 30.90
CA LEU A 302 40.42 -68.15 32.32
C LEU A 302 39.36 -68.97 33.06
N SER A 303 38.08 -68.75 32.79
CA SER A 303 36.98 -69.53 33.37
C SER A 303 37.10 -71.01 33.03
N GLU A 304 37.35 -71.35 31.77
CA GLU A 304 37.51 -72.74 31.31
C GLU A 304 38.71 -73.42 32.00
N LYS A 305 39.84 -72.71 32.12
CA LYS A 305 41.03 -73.23 32.83
C LYS A 305 40.75 -73.44 34.32
N ILE A 306 40.07 -72.50 34.98
CA ILE A 306 39.70 -72.62 36.39
C ILE A 306 38.76 -73.82 36.59
N GLU A 307 37.79 -74.03 35.71
CA GLU A 307 36.88 -75.18 35.76
C GLU A 307 37.60 -76.51 35.56
N ALA A 308 38.54 -76.57 34.60
CA ALA A 308 39.39 -77.73 34.38
C ALA A 308 40.25 -78.06 35.63
N LEU A 309 40.91 -77.06 36.22
CA LEU A 309 41.72 -77.21 37.43
C LEU A 309 40.88 -77.61 38.65
N ASN A 310 39.67 -77.06 38.80
CA ASN A 310 38.74 -77.46 39.85
C ASN A 310 38.26 -78.90 39.68
N THR A 311 38.06 -79.34 38.43
CA THR A 311 37.69 -80.72 38.11
C THR A 311 38.84 -81.68 38.43
N GLU A 312 40.07 -81.33 38.02
CA GLU A 312 41.28 -82.10 38.35
C GLU A 312 41.49 -82.21 39.86
N ALA A 313 41.33 -81.11 40.60
CA ALA A 313 41.41 -81.12 42.06
C ALA A 313 40.36 -82.07 42.67
N ARG A 314 39.12 -82.02 42.18
CA ARG A 314 38.03 -82.89 42.66
C ARG A 314 38.29 -84.37 42.35
N GLU A 315 38.79 -84.69 41.17
CA GLU A 315 39.17 -86.06 40.82
C GLU A 315 40.31 -86.59 41.68
N ALA A 316 41.33 -85.77 41.95
CA ALA A 316 42.43 -86.12 42.83
C ALA A 316 41.94 -86.37 44.26
N GLU A 317 41.01 -85.56 44.77
CA GLU A 317 40.38 -85.79 46.09
C GLU A 317 39.55 -87.07 46.13
N LEU A 318 38.77 -87.36 45.08
CA LEU A 318 38.02 -88.61 44.99
C LEU A 318 38.96 -89.83 44.95
N ARG A 319 40.12 -89.73 44.27
CA ARG A 319 41.16 -90.77 44.33
C ARG A 319 41.72 -90.93 45.74
N MET A 320 41.97 -89.84 46.47
CA MET A 320 42.41 -89.92 47.87
C MET A 320 41.37 -90.60 48.76
N MET A 321 40.07 -90.31 48.56
CA MET A 321 38.98 -90.98 49.29
C MET A 321 38.91 -92.47 48.95
N ALA A 322 38.97 -92.82 47.66
CA ALA A 322 38.96 -94.21 47.21
C ALA A 322 40.16 -95.02 47.72
N LEU A 323 41.36 -94.43 47.71
CA LEU A 323 42.57 -95.04 48.30
C LEU A 323 42.38 -95.27 49.81
N ARG A 324 41.80 -94.29 50.51
CA ARG A 324 41.52 -94.38 51.95
C ARG A 324 40.48 -95.47 52.28
N GLU A 325 39.49 -95.65 51.42
CA GLU A 325 38.46 -96.70 51.54
C GLU A 325 39.00 -98.10 51.19
N ALA A 326 39.86 -98.21 50.18
CA ALA A 326 40.50 -99.47 49.78
C ALA A 326 41.40 -100.04 50.90
N GLY A 327 41.94 -99.18 51.77
CA GLY A 327 42.76 -99.58 52.91
C GLY A 327 44.16 -100.10 52.52
N ILE A 328 44.93 -100.54 53.51
CA ILE A 328 46.28 -101.09 53.32
C ILE A 328 46.19 -102.61 53.52
N ASP A 329 46.59 -103.40 52.54
CA ASP A 329 46.61 -104.86 52.66
C ASP A 329 47.73 -105.28 53.64
N PRO A 330 47.39 -105.88 54.79
CA PRO A 330 48.38 -106.26 55.80
C PRO A 330 49.23 -107.48 55.40
N THR A 331 48.93 -108.15 54.28
CA THR A 331 49.62 -109.35 53.81
C THR A 331 50.65 -109.08 52.70
N ASP A 332 50.69 -107.87 52.14
CA ASP A 332 51.69 -107.42 51.17
C ASP A 332 52.63 -106.37 51.80
N GLY A 333 53.93 -106.67 51.85
CA GLY A 333 54.94 -105.80 52.43
C GLY A 333 55.18 -104.47 51.68
N GLN A 334 54.68 -104.33 50.44
CA GLN A 334 54.80 -103.10 49.65
C GLN A 334 53.54 -102.22 49.66
N SER A 335 52.41 -102.71 50.20
CA SER A 335 51.11 -102.02 50.14
C SER A 335 51.10 -100.65 50.83
N LEU A 336 51.80 -100.52 51.96
CA LEU A 336 51.92 -99.26 52.71
C LEU A 336 52.70 -98.19 51.93
N GLN A 337 53.82 -98.57 51.30
CA GLN A 337 54.63 -97.65 50.51
C GLN A 337 53.86 -97.19 49.26
N GLN A 338 53.19 -98.10 48.58
CA GLN A 338 52.35 -97.77 47.42
C GLN A 338 51.17 -96.87 47.79
N PHE A 339 50.51 -97.11 48.94
CA PHE A 339 49.46 -96.24 49.45
C PHE A 339 49.97 -94.82 49.74
N VAL A 340 51.09 -94.69 50.47
CA VAL A 340 51.67 -93.38 50.82
C VAL A 340 52.08 -92.61 49.56
N GLU A 341 52.70 -93.28 48.58
CA GLU A 341 53.14 -92.64 47.34
C GLU A 341 51.94 -92.18 46.48
N GLN A 342 50.94 -93.03 46.29
CA GLN A 342 49.75 -92.69 45.50
C GLN A 342 48.87 -91.63 46.19
N TYR A 343 48.72 -91.72 47.51
CA TYR A 343 47.97 -90.75 48.31
C TYR A 343 48.68 -89.40 48.33
N ASN A 344 49.99 -89.35 48.52
CA ASN A 344 50.76 -88.10 48.48
C ASN A 344 50.75 -87.48 47.09
N THR A 345 50.85 -88.29 46.04
CA THR A 345 50.74 -87.81 44.65
C THR A 345 49.38 -87.15 44.42
N ALA A 346 48.28 -87.83 44.78
CA ALA A 346 46.93 -87.27 44.64
C ALA A 346 46.72 -86.02 45.52
N ALA A 347 47.27 -85.99 46.74
CA ALA A 347 47.20 -84.83 47.62
C ALA A 347 47.99 -83.63 47.09
N ILE A 348 49.15 -83.86 46.47
CA ILE A 348 49.96 -82.82 45.84
C ILE A 348 49.20 -82.27 44.63
N THR A 349 48.66 -83.13 43.75
CA THR A 349 47.85 -82.73 42.59
C THR A 349 46.64 -81.90 43.03
N ALA A 350 45.87 -82.35 44.03
CA ALA A 350 44.71 -81.61 44.54
C ALA A 350 45.09 -80.22 45.08
N ARG A 351 46.19 -80.12 45.83
CA ARG A 351 46.67 -78.84 46.40
C ARG A 351 47.26 -77.90 45.36
N GLN A 352 47.90 -78.44 44.31
CA GLN A 352 48.44 -77.64 43.21
C GLN A 352 47.31 -77.11 42.33
N ALA A 353 46.41 -77.99 41.87
CA ALA A 353 45.28 -77.60 41.04
C ALA A 353 44.36 -76.57 41.74
N ARG A 354 44.09 -76.71 43.05
CA ARG A 354 43.35 -75.69 43.81
C ARG A 354 44.07 -74.36 43.93
N ARG A 355 45.38 -74.37 44.20
CA ARG A 355 46.16 -73.14 44.32
C ARG A 355 46.23 -72.40 42.98
N GLU A 356 46.46 -73.12 41.89
CA GLU A 356 46.46 -72.55 40.54
C GLU A 356 45.08 -72.02 40.16
N ALA A 357 43.99 -72.74 40.48
CA ALA A 357 42.63 -72.24 40.27
C ALA A 357 42.35 -70.96 41.08
N GLU A 358 42.77 -70.90 42.35
CA GLU A 358 42.58 -69.71 43.19
C GLU A 358 43.41 -68.52 42.72
N VAL A 359 44.65 -68.74 42.27
CA VAL A 359 45.50 -67.72 41.64
C VAL A 359 44.87 -67.18 40.37
N LEU A 360 44.37 -68.04 39.48
CA LEU A 360 43.69 -67.60 38.26
C LEU A 360 42.35 -66.90 38.55
N GLN A 361 41.66 -67.27 39.65
CA GLN A 361 40.36 -66.69 40.00
C GLN A 361 40.49 -65.31 40.65
N LYS A 362 41.31 -65.18 41.70
CA LYS A 362 41.43 -63.95 42.51
C LYS A 362 42.61 -63.07 42.11
N GLY A 363 43.59 -63.63 41.41
CA GLY A 363 44.88 -63.01 41.14
C GLY A 363 45.87 -63.28 42.27
N SER A 364 47.16 -63.10 41.97
CA SER A 364 48.23 -63.24 42.95
C SER A 364 49.42 -62.38 42.56
N ILE A 365 50.43 -62.33 43.43
CA ILE A 365 51.75 -61.83 43.07
C ILE A 365 52.65 -63.07 42.95
N LEU A 366 53.13 -63.35 41.74
CA LEU A 366 54.07 -64.45 41.51
C LEU A 366 55.37 -64.17 42.26
N ASN A 367 56.05 -65.24 42.69
CA ASN A 367 57.28 -65.18 43.46
C ASN A 367 57.15 -64.41 44.80
N ALA A 368 55.96 -64.29 45.41
CA ALA A 368 55.78 -63.56 46.67
C ALA A 368 55.50 -64.48 47.87
N ARG A 369 56.08 -64.15 49.03
CA ARG A 369 55.75 -64.72 50.35
C ARG A 369 55.71 -63.62 51.41
N PRO A 370 54.96 -63.78 52.51
CA PRO A 370 55.06 -62.89 53.66
C PRO A 370 56.50 -62.89 54.20
N ASP A 371 57.03 -61.72 54.56
CA ASP A 371 58.36 -61.56 55.19
C ASP A 371 58.31 -61.88 56.69
N SER A 372 57.74 -63.04 57.04
CA SER A 372 57.70 -63.58 58.41
C SER A 372 57.51 -65.10 58.37
N ASP A 373 58.22 -65.78 59.28
CA ASP A 373 58.07 -67.23 59.50
C ASP A 373 56.88 -67.56 60.42
N GLU A 374 56.25 -66.56 61.05
CA GLU A 374 55.10 -66.72 61.96
C GLU A 374 53.77 -66.45 61.23
N GLU A 375 52.90 -67.46 61.19
CA GLU A 375 51.63 -67.46 60.44
C GLU A 375 50.65 -66.37 60.94
N GLU A 376 50.70 -66.00 62.22
CA GLU A 376 49.84 -64.95 62.79
C GLU A 376 50.18 -63.54 62.25
N ASP A 377 51.42 -63.32 61.81
CA ASP A 377 51.89 -62.04 61.31
C ASP A 377 51.67 -61.84 59.81
N TRP A 378 51.40 -62.92 59.07
CA TRP A 378 51.26 -62.91 57.60
C TRP A 378 50.36 -61.80 57.02
N PRO A 379 49.22 -61.41 57.64
CA PRO A 379 48.39 -60.33 57.12
C PRO A 379 48.97 -58.92 57.29
N ARG A 380 50.03 -58.76 58.10
CA ARG A 380 50.58 -57.46 58.54
C ARG A 380 52.01 -57.19 58.04
N VAL A 381 52.74 -58.22 57.62
CA VAL A 381 54.09 -58.08 57.07
C VAL A 381 54.10 -57.84 55.56
N PRO A 382 55.08 -57.10 55.03
CA PRO A 382 55.26 -56.91 53.60
C PRO A 382 55.59 -58.24 52.90
N LEU A 383 55.37 -58.28 51.58
CA LEU A 383 55.75 -59.42 50.76
C LEU A 383 57.23 -59.32 50.37
N ALA A 384 57.96 -60.43 50.50
CA ALA A 384 59.31 -60.62 50.04
C ALA A 384 59.35 -61.66 48.90
N PRO A 385 60.34 -61.61 48.00
CA PRO A 385 60.47 -62.60 46.95
C PRO A 385 60.78 -63.98 47.52
N VAL A 386 60.16 -65.03 46.96
CA VAL A 386 60.47 -66.43 47.30
C VAL A 386 61.87 -66.80 46.79
N ASP A 387 62.19 -66.37 45.56
CA ASP A 387 63.52 -66.42 44.94
C ASP A 387 64.04 -64.98 44.71
N PRO A 388 65.13 -64.56 45.37
CA PRO A 388 65.72 -63.23 45.22
C PRO A 388 66.19 -62.90 43.80
N SER A 389 66.36 -63.91 42.94
CA SER A 389 66.78 -63.74 41.55
C SER A 389 65.64 -63.47 40.57
N GLN A 390 64.38 -63.57 41.03
CA GLN A 390 63.18 -63.36 40.22
C GLN A 390 62.37 -62.15 40.74
N THR A 391 61.72 -61.44 39.83
CA THR A 391 60.86 -60.30 40.19
C THR A 391 59.48 -60.76 40.66
N MET A 392 58.93 -60.05 41.64
CA MET A 392 57.52 -60.23 42.03
C MET A 392 56.63 -59.60 40.97
N GLU A 393 55.86 -60.42 40.25
CA GLU A 393 54.98 -59.94 39.17
C GLU A 393 53.51 -60.13 39.53
N PRO A 394 52.69 -59.07 39.48
CA PRO A 394 51.26 -59.18 39.72
C PRO A 394 50.58 -59.88 38.55
N VAL A 395 49.82 -60.92 38.85
CA VAL A 395 48.93 -61.61 37.92
C VAL A 395 47.50 -61.23 38.26
N ARG A 396 46.81 -60.62 37.29
CA ARG A 396 45.39 -60.28 37.43
C ARG A 396 44.56 -61.56 37.30
N GLY A 397 43.66 -61.79 38.26
CA GLY A 397 42.71 -62.89 38.22
C GLY A 397 41.47 -62.58 37.39
N LEU A 398 40.64 -63.60 37.19
CA LEU A 398 39.36 -63.55 36.49
C LEU A 398 38.48 -62.40 36.98
N VAL A 399 38.34 -62.21 38.30
CA VAL A 399 37.49 -61.17 38.90
C VAL A 399 37.87 -59.75 38.43
N ALA A 400 39.17 -59.48 38.25
CA ALA A 400 39.63 -58.18 37.78
C ALA A 400 39.27 -57.96 36.30
N TYR A 401 39.40 -59.00 35.46
CA TYR A 401 39.01 -58.93 34.05
C TYR A 401 37.49 -58.86 33.87
N GLU A 402 36.71 -59.51 34.73
CA GLU A 402 35.24 -59.36 34.76
C GLU A 402 34.81 -57.94 35.13
N GLY A 403 35.50 -57.31 36.10
CA GLY A 403 35.29 -55.91 36.45
C GLY A 403 35.57 -54.96 35.28
N ASP A 404 36.69 -55.15 34.59
CA ASP A 404 37.05 -54.36 33.40
C ASP A 404 36.06 -54.58 32.25
N LEU A 405 35.61 -55.83 32.05
CA LEU A 405 34.61 -56.17 31.04
C LEU A 405 33.27 -55.48 31.32
N LEU A 406 32.83 -55.42 32.58
CA LEU A 406 31.63 -54.72 32.98
C LEU A 406 31.76 -53.21 32.72
N ALA A 407 32.89 -52.61 33.11
CA ALA A 407 33.16 -51.20 32.86
C ALA A 407 33.18 -50.87 31.35
N ALA A 408 33.82 -51.71 30.52
CA ALA A 408 33.85 -51.55 29.08
C ALA A 408 32.44 -51.67 28.45
N ARG A 409 31.61 -52.61 28.92
CA ARG A 409 30.21 -52.74 28.50
C ARG A 409 29.37 -51.51 28.87
N ALA A 410 29.55 -50.97 30.07
CA ALA A 410 28.87 -49.74 30.49
C ALA A 410 29.32 -48.51 29.67
N LEU A 411 30.61 -48.41 29.34
CA LEU A 411 31.13 -47.36 28.46
C LEU A 411 30.57 -47.48 27.03
N LEU A 412 30.41 -48.70 26.53
CA LEU A 412 29.79 -48.96 25.23
C LEU A 412 28.32 -48.51 25.21
N GLU A 413 27.54 -48.85 26.25
CA GLU A 413 26.14 -48.45 26.37
C GLU A 413 25.97 -46.93 26.45
N THR A 414 26.78 -46.27 27.29
CA THR A 414 26.78 -44.79 27.39
C THR A 414 27.21 -44.12 26.08
N SER A 415 28.16 -44.70 25.35
CA SER A 415 28.57 -44.18 24.04
C SER A 415 27.47 -44.32 22.98
N ARG A 416 26.74 -45.45 22.98
CA ARG A 416 25.59 -45.68 22.09
C ARG A 416 24.41 -44.74 22.37
N THR A 417 24.11 -44.47 23.64
CA THR A 417 23.05 -43.52 24.02
C THR A 417 23.39 -42.08 23.64
N LEU A 418 24.65 -41.67 23.80
CA LEU A 418 25.14 -40.36 23.32
C LEU A 418 25.06 -40.26 21.80
N LEU A 419 25.43 -41.31 21.05
CA LEU A 419 25.29 -41.34 19.59
C LEU A 419 23.83 -41.14 19.16
N ALA A 420 22.88 -41.84 19.79
CA ALA A 420 21.46 -41.69 19.51
C ALA A 420 20.96 -40.25 19.78
N THR A 421 21.49 -39.60 20.82
CA THR A 421 21.17 -38.21 21.13
C THR A 421 21.71 -37.26 20.05
N ILE A 422 22.95 -37.47 19.59
CA ILE A 422 23.54 -36.70 18.48
C ILE A 422 22.73 -36.88 17.20
N ASP A 423 22.34 -38.11 16.86
CA ASP A 423 21.52 -38.42 15.67
C ASP A 423 20.16 -37.71 15.74
N THR A 424 19.53 -37.68 16.92
CA THR A 424 18.26 -36.96 17.14
C THR A 424 18.43 -35.46 16.93
N GLN A 425 19.47 -34.85 17.50
CA GLN A 425 19.76 -33.42 17.32
C GLN A 425 20.04 -33.06 15.85
N ILE A 426 20.79 -33.90 15.12
CA ILE A 426 21.02 -33.72 13.68
C ILE A 426 19.69 -33.76 12.91
N ALA A 427 18.81 -34.73 13.21
CA ALA A 427 17.53 -34.87 12.54
C ALA A 427 16.61 -33.66 12.79
N GLU A 428 16.51 -33.19 14.03
CA GLU A 428 15.70 -32.02 14.41
C GLU A 428 16.18 -30.74 13.73
N LEU A 429 17.50 -30.48 13.74
CA LEU A 429 18.08 -29.31 13.07
C LEU A 429 17.90 -29.38 11.55
N THR A 430 18.03 -30.57 10.97
CA THR A 430 17.80 -30.78 9.52
C THR A 430 16.34 -30.52 9.16
N GLN A 431 15.39 -30.97 9.98
CA GLN A 431 13.96 -30.70 9.79
C GLN A 431 13.65 -29.20 9.92
N LEU A 432 14.20 -28.53 10.94
CA LEU A 432 14.04 -27.08 11.12
C LEU A 432 14.58 -26.32 9.90
N LYS A 433 15.75 -26.71 9.39
CA LYS A 433 16.33 -26.14 8.17
C LYS A 433 15.39 -26.29 6.98
N GLN A 434 14.87 -27.50 6.74
CA GLN A 434 13.95 -27.77 5.63
C GLN A 434 12.65 -26.96 5.74
N MET A 435 12.04 -26.92 6.93
CA MET A 435 10.82 -26.14 7.18
C MET A 435 11.06 -24.64 6.95
N THR A 436 12.20 -24.13 7.41
CA THR A 436 12.54 -22.70 7.27
C THR A 436 12.82 -22.34 5.82
N HIS A 437 13.51 -23.20 5.04
CA HIS A 437 13.65 -23.02 3.60
C HIS A 437 12.32 -23.07 2.85
N ALA A 438 11.43 -24.00 3.19
CA ALA A 438 10.10 -24.09 2.59
C ALA A 438 9.27 -22.83 2.89
N LEU A 439 9.36 -22.31 4.13
CA LEU A 439 8.71 -21.07 4.52
C LEU A 439 9.26 -19.88 3.71
N VAL A 440 10.59 -19.76 3.60
CA VAL A 440 11.23 -18.72 2.76
C VAL A 440 10.76 -18.80 1.32
N ALA A 441 10.72 -20.00 0.72
CA ALA A 441 10.23 -20.21 -0.64
C ALA A 441 8.76 -19.75 -0.80
N SER A 442 7.88 -20.13 0.13
CA SER A 442 6.47 -19.71 0.11
C SER A 442 6.31 -18.19 0.25
N MET A 443 7.14 -17.55 1.08
CA MET A 443 7.13 -16.09 1.27
C MET A 443 7.68 -15.38 0.03
N THR A 444 8.67 -15.93 -0.66
CA THR A 444 9.15 -15.39 -1.94
C THR A 444 8.13 -15.50 -3.06
N ASP A 445 7.36 -16.59 -3.11
CA ASP A 445 6.24 -16.70 -4.05
C ASP A 445 5.12 -15.68 -3.74
N THR A 446 4.83 -15.49 -2.45
CA THR A 446 3.87 -14.47 -1.99
C THR A 446 4.35 -13.06 -2.33
N ASP A 447 5.65 -12.77 -2.16
CA ASP A 447 6.27 -11.49 -2.57
C ASP A 447 6.04 -11.22 -4.07
N ARG A 448 6.30 -12.23 -4.91
CA ARG A 448 6.08 -12.13 -6.37
C ARG A 448 4.60 -11.86 -6.70
N GLN A 449 3.68 -12.62 -6.11
CA GLN A 449 2.24 -12.43 -6.35
C GLN A 449 1.74 -11.05 -5.92
N LEU A 450 2.20 -10.54 -4.78
CA LEU A 450 1.85 -9.20 -4.30
C LEU A 450 2.41 -8.12 -5.22
N LYS A 451 3.63 -8.29 -5.76
CA LYS A 451 4.19 -7.38 -6.77
C LYS A 451 3.38 -7.39 -8.07
N GLU A 452 2.96 -8.55 -8.55
CA GLU A 452 2.08 -8.66 -9.74
C GLU A 452 0.71 -8.01 -9.51
N GLN A 453 0.11 -8.17 -8.32
CA GLN A 453 -1.12 -7.47 -7.94
C GLN A 453 -0.92 -5.96 -7.85
N ALA A 454 0.13 -5.51 -7.18
CA ALA A 454 0.47 -4.10 -7.05
C ALA A 454 0.69 -3.44 -8.42
N LEU A 455 1.40 -4.12 -9.32
CA LEU A 455 1.66 -3.64 -10.67
C LEU A 455 0.35 -3.41 -11.46
N ARG A 456 -0.62 -4.33 -11.35
CA ARG A 456 -1.96 -4.14 -11.97
C ARG A 456 -2.67 -2.89 -11.47
N HIS A 457 -2.69 -2.66 -10.16
CA HIS A 457 -3.30 -1.45 -9.59
C HIS A 457 -2.56 -0.17 -9.98
N VAL A 458 -1.22 -0.22 -10.08
CA VAL A 458 -0.41 0.90 -10.57
C VAL A 458 -0.74 1.21 -12.03
N HIS A 459 -0.78 0.21 -12.92
CA HIS A 459 -1.18 0.40 -14.32
C HIS A 459 -2.56 1.04 -14.42
N ARG A 460 -3.54 0.52 -13.68
CA ARG A 460 -4.90 1.08 -13.68
C ARG A 460 -4.96 2.51 -13.18
N THR A 461 -4.20 2.82 -12.13
CA THR A 461 -4.06 4.20 -11.60
C THR A 461 -3.49 5.12 -12.68
N VAL A 462 -2.46 4.69 -13.41
CA VAL A 462 -1.84 5.48 -14.49
C VAL A 462 -2.81 5.73 -15.65
N GLU A 463 -3.57 4.71 -16.07
CA GLU A 463 -4.58 4.85 -17.12
C GLU A 463 -5.62 5.92 -16.73
N LEU A 464 -6.21 5.79 -15.55
CA LEU A 464 -7.24 6.72 -15.06
C LEU A 464 -6.69 8.13 -14.83
N ALA A 465 -5.48 8.24 -14.27
CA ALA A 465 -4.80 9.53 -14.11
C ALA A 465 -4.51 10.20 -15.45
N THR A 466 -4.20 9.43 -16.49
CA THR A 466 -3.97 9.97 -17.83
C THR A 466 -5.26 10.49 -18.48
N LEU A 467 -6.38 9.79 -18.30
CA LEU A 467 -7.69 10.26 -18.76
C LEU A 467 -8.10 11.56 -18.04
N ALA A 468 -7.94 11.62 -16.71
CA ALA A 468 -8.16 12.84 -15.94
C ALA A 468 -7.28 13.99 -16.44
N ALA A 469 -5.99 13.75 -16.66
CA ALA A 469 -5.02 14.73 -17.14
C ALA A 469 -5.42 15.33 -18.49
N ARG A 470 -5.91 14.48 -19.41
CA ARG A 470 -6.34 14.90 -20.73
C ARG A 470 -7.52 15.86 -20.63
N LEU A 471 -8.56 15.47 -19.90
CA LEU A 471 -9.78 16.28 -19.71
C LEU A 471 -9.48 17.60 -19.01
N GLU A 472 -8.60 17.59 -18.00
CA GLU A 472 -8.14 18.79 -17.30
C GLU A 472 -7.37 19.73 -18.23
N GLN A 473 -6.48 19.19 -19.08
CA GLN A 473 -5.74 19.97 -20.06
C GLN A 473 -6.64 20.55 -21.15
N GLU A 474 -7.63 19.79 -21.62
CA GLU A 474 -8.66 20.25 -22.56
C GLU A 474 -9.46 21.42 -21.94
N ALA A 475 -9.89 21.30 -20.67
CA ALA A 475 -10.59 22.36 -19.96
C ALA A 475 -9.73 23.63 -19.77
N VAL A 476 -8.46 23.47 -19.39
CA VAL A 476 -7.49 24.58 -19.26
C VAL A 476 -7.26 25.28 -20.59
N SER A 477 -7.08 24.52 -21.68
CA SER A 477 -6.92 25.07 -23.03
C SER A 477 -8.15 25.85 -23.45
N LEU A 478 -9.34 25.27 -23.26
CA LEU A 478 -10.60 25.89 -23.63
C LEU A 478 -10.79 27.26 -22.95
N LEU A 479 -10.50 27.36 -21.65
CA LEU A 479 -10.61 28.61 -20.88
C LEU A 479 -9.56 29.65 -21.31
N ASN A 480 -8.30 29.25 -21.50
CA ASN A 480 -7.22 30.19 -21.84
C ASN A 480 -7.29 30.70 -23.29
N GLU A 481 -7.66 29.85 -24.25
CA GLU A 481 -7.63 30.20 -25.67
C GLU A 481 -8.94 30.81 -26.14
N GLN A 482 -10.06 30.09 -25.93
CA GLN A 482 -11.37 30.50 -26.42
C GLN A 482 -12.11 31.35 -25.38
N GLY A 483 -12.08 30.94 -24.10
CA GLY A 483 -12.77 31.60 -23.00
C GLY A 483 -12.30 33.05 -22.80
N ALA A 484 -10.99 33.27 -22.67
CA ALA A 484 -10.43 34.61 -22.50
C ALA A 484 -10.81 35.57 -23.64
N ARG A 485 -10.82 35.08 -24.90
CA ARG A 485 -11.24 35.87 -26.05
C ARG A 485 -12.74 36.16 -26.02
N ALA A 486 -13.57 35.17 -25.73
CA ALA A 486 -15.02 35.32 -25.64
C ALA A 486 -15.42 36.30 -24.53
N ALA A 487 -14.84 36.18 -23.34
CA ALA A 487 -15.07 37.08 -22.22
C ALA A 487 -14.66 38.52 -22.57
N GLN A 488 -13.50 38.71 -23.22
CA GLN A 488 -13.08 40.04 -23.66
C GLN A 488 -14.00 40.62 -24.75
N ASN A 489 -14.56 39.79 -25.63
CA ASN A 489 -15.58 40.23 -26.59
C ASN A 489 -16.87 40.66 -25.89
N ALA A 490 -17.33 39.90 -24.89
CA ALA A 490 -18.51 40.22 -24.10
C ALA A 490 -18.36 41.53 -23.31
N ILE A 491 -17.17 41.78 -22.74
CA ILE A 491 -16.88 43.05 -22.06
C ILE A 491 -16.88 44.21 -23.07
N ARG A 492 -16.25 44.04 -24.22
CA ARG A 492 -16.20 45.08 -25.27
C ARG A 492 -17.57 45.39 -25.85
N SER A 493 -18.39 44.38 -26.13
CA SER A 493 -19.75 44.55 -26.66
C SER A 493 -20.65 45.26 -25.65
N ALA A 494 -20.60 44.89 -24.37
CA ALA A 494 -21.37 45.55 -23.32
C ALA A 494 -20.93 47.01 -23.09
N ALA A 495 -19.62 47.28 -23.10
CA ALA A 495 -19.09 48.64 -22.99
C ALA A 495 -19.47 49.51 -24.19
N GLN A 496 -19.47 48.94 -25.40
CA GLN A 496 -19.92 49.65 -26.59
C GLN A 496 -21.42 49.98 -26.51
N LEU A 497 -22.27 49.02 -26.11
CA LEU A 497 -23.69 49.26 -25.90
C LEU A 497 -23.93 50.41 -24.92
N GLN A 498 -23.23 50.41 -23.79
CA GLN A 498 -23.32 51.50 -22.80
C GLN A 498 -22.92 52.86 -23.37
N ASN A 499 -21.85 52.91 -24.18
CA ASN A 499 -21.40 54.13 -24.85
C ASN A 499 -22.38 54.60 -25.93
N ASP A 500 -22.97 53.68 -26.69
CA ASP A 500 -23.97 53.97 -27.72
C ASP A 500 -25.26 54.51 -27.09
N THR A 501 -25.73 53.92 -26.00
CA THR A 501 -26.85 54.45 -25.22
C THR A 501 -26.51 55.83 -24.65
N ARG A 502 -25.32 56.02 -24.08
CA ARG A 502 -24.88 57.33 -23.55
C ARG A 502 -24.80 58.41 -24.63
N THR A 503 -24.26 58.09 -25.81
CA THR A 503 -24.17 59.06 -26.93
C THR A 503 -25.52 59.39 -27.52
N PHE A 504 -26.43 58.41 -27.62
CA PHE A 504 -27.82 58.63 -27.99
C PHE A 504 -28.51 59.60 -27.01
N ILE A 505 -28.27 59.42 -25.71
CA ILE A 505 -28.77 60.30 -24.64
C ILE A 505 -28.27 61.74 -24.79
N THR A 506 -26.98 61.93 -25.07
CA THR A 506 -26.40 63.27 -25.22
C THR A 506 -26.84 63.97 -26.51
N ASN A 507 -27.17 63.22 -27.56
CA ASN A 507 -27.50 63.77 -28.89
C ASN A 507 -29.00 64.01 -29.13
N ARG A 508 -29.91 63.41 -28.35
CA ARG A 508 -31.36 63.53 -28.53
C ARG A 508 -32.04 64.03 -27.25
N GLU A 509 -32.59 65.25 -27.32
CA GLU A 509 -33.63 65.88 -26.47
C GLU A 509 -33.73 65.61 -24.95
N ASN A 510 -32.73 65.05 -24.27
CA ASN A 510 -32.63 65.17 -22.81
C ASN A 510 -32.03 66.54 -22.47
N LYS A 511 -32.86 67.58 -22.54
CA LYS A 511 -32.54 68.86 -21.88
C LYS A 511 -32.21 68.54 -20.41
N PRO A 512 -31.16 69.14 -19.81
CA PRO A 512 -30.69 68.83 -18.45
C PRO A 512 -31.77 68.85 -17.35
N ASN A 513 -32.92 69.48 -17.62
CA ASN A 513 -33.96 69.79 -16.65
C ASN A 513 -35.15 68.79 -16.65
N HIS A 514 -35.20 67.80 -17.54
CA HIS A 514 -36.24 66.74 -17.52
C HIS A 514 -35.65 65.37 -17.92
N PRO A 515 -35.10 64.60 -16.98
CA PRO A 515 -34.59 63.27 -17.29
C PRO A 515 -35.75 62.31 -17.63
N ASN A 516 -35.73 61.72 -18.83
CA ASN A 516 -36.65 60.66 -19.20
C ASN A 516 -36.34 59.38 -18.37
N ALA A 517 -37.29 58.94 -17.54
CA ALA A 517 -37.14 57.78 -16.67
C ALA A 517 -36.82 56.48 -17.43
N GLN A 518 -37.39 56.30 -18.63
CA GLN A 518 -37.13 55.12 -19.48
C GLN A 518 -35.67 55.06 -19.97
N VAL A 519 -35.07 56.22 -20.15
CA VAL A 519 -33.70 56.39 -20.64
C VAL A 519 -32.68 56.23 -19.50
N LEU A 520 -33.03 56.68 -18.29
CA LEU A 520 -32.24 56.38 -17.09
C LEU A 520 -32.31 54.89 -16.74
N SER A 521 -33.46 54.24 -16.93
CA SER A 521 -33.57 52.78 -16.74
C SER A 521 -32.78 51.98 -17.77
N SER A 522 -32.75 52.41 -19.05
CA SER A 522 -31.93 51.72 -20.06
C SER A 522 -30.43 51.87 -19.77
N LEU A 523 -29.97 53.06 -19.38
CA LEU A 523 -28.57 53.27 -18.98
C LEU A 523 -28.19 52.47 -17.72
N ALA A 524 -29.12 52.32 -16.78
CA ALA A 524 -28.93 51.48 -15.61
C ALA A 524 -28.82 49.99 -15.98
N ASN A 525 -29.67 49.51 -16.91
CA ASN A 525 -29.63 48.14 -17.43
C ASN A 525 -28.34 47.85 -18.22
N ASP A 526 -27.84 48.80 -19.01
CA ASP A 526 -26.61 48.61 -19.77
C ASP A 526 -25.38 48.54 -18.83
N ARG A 527 -25.39 49.35 -17.76
CA ARG A 527 -24.35 49.31 -16.73
C ARG A 527 -24.36 47.98 -15.96
N THR A 528 -25.53 47.40 -15.68
CA THR A 528 -25.61 46.08 -15.05
C THR A 528 -25.16 44.98 -16.01
N GLN A 529 -25.51 45.05 -17.30
CA GLN A 529 -25.02 44.12 -18.32
C GLN A 529 -23.48 44.11 -18.45
N ALA A 530 -22.85 45.29 -18.43
CA ALA A 530 -21.39 45.40 -18.41
C ALA A 530 -20.78 44.75 -17.15
N GLY A 531 -21.38 44.98 -15.97
CA GLY A 531 -20.99 44.30 -14.74
C GLY A 531 -21.12 42.77 -14.82
N TYR A 532 -22.20 42.25 -15.44
CA TYR A 532 -22.35 40.80 -15.65
C TYR A 532 -21.31 40.21 -16.61
N ALA A 533 -20.88 40.95 -17.63
CA ALA A 533 -19.80 40.51 -18.53
C ALA A 533 -18.46 40.42 -17.79
N GLU A 534 -18.17 41.36 -16.88
CA GLU A 534 -16.99 41.29 -16.01
C GLU A 534 -17.07 40.11 -15.04
N VAL A 535 -18.24 39.85 -14.44
CA VAL A 535 -18.46 38.68 -13.57
C VAL A 535 -18.21 37.37 -14.32
N LEU A 536 -18.63 37.25 -15.59
CA LEU A 536 -18.37 36.04 -16.39
C LEU A 536 -16.87 35.80 -16.62
N LYS A 537 -16.07 36.87 -16.78
CA LYS A 537 -14.61 36.75 -16.82
C LYS A 537 -14.07 36.25 -15.48
N GLY A 538 -14.60 36.75 -14.37
CA GLY A 538 -14.28 36.26 -13.03
C GLY A 538 -14.63 34.79 -12.85
N ASP A 539 -15.79 34.34 -13.35
CA ASP A 539 -16.25 32.95 -13.33
C ASP A 539 -15.29 32.03 -14.10
N MET A 540 -14.80 32.47 -15.26
CA MET A 540 -13.78 31.73 -16.03
C MET A 540 -12.46 31.59 -15.28
N GLU A 541 -11.96 32.67 -14.67
CA GLU A 541 -10.73 32.64 -13.86
C GLU A 541 -10.91 31.77 -12.61
N TYR A 542 -12.08 31.81 -11.98
CA TYR A 542 -12.41 30.93 -10.86
C TYR A 542 -12.43 29.45 -11.29
N CYS A 543 -13.10 29.11 -12.40
CA CYS A 543 -13.11 27.74 -12.92
C CYS A 543 -11.69 27.26 -13.25
N LEU A 544 -10.88 28.10 -13.89
CA LEU A 544 -9.48 27.82 -14.17
C LEU A 544 -8.69 27.56 -12.88
N ALA A 545 -8.91 28.34 -11.83
CA ALA A 545 -8.29 28.14 -10.53
C ALA A 545 -8.68 26.79 -9.89
N VAL A 546 -9.97 26.41 -9.99
CA VAL A 546 -10.46 25.11 -9.47
C VAL A 546 -9.84 23.94 -10.24
N ILE A 547 -9.80 24.00 -11.57
CA ILE A 547 -9.18 22.94 -12.40
C ILE A 547 -7.69 22.78 -12.04
N ARG A 548 -6.95 23.89 -11.93
CA ARG A 548 -5.53 23.86 -11.56
C ARG A 548 -5.31 23.34 -10.14
N ALA A 549 -6.18 23.69 -9.20
CA ALA A 549 -6.17 23.14 -7.84
C ALA A 549 -6.40 21.62 -7.85
N GLN A 550 -7.33 21.15 -8.69
CA GLN A 550 -7.65 19.74 -8.89
C GLN A 550 -6.47 18.97 -9.49
N ILE A 551 -5.81 19.50 -10.54
CA ILE A 551 -4.57 18.92 -11.10
C ILE A 551 -3.50 18.81 -10.00
N ALA A 552 -3.27 19.91 -9.26
CA ALA A 552 -2.25 19.94 -8.21
C ALA A 552 -2.55 18.95 -7.06
N ALA A 553 -3.82 18.73 -6.71
CA ALA A 553 -4.22 17.71 -5.76
C ALA A 553 -3.94 16.30 -6.30
N GLY A 554 -4.41 16.00 -7.52
CA GLY A 554 -4.21 14.71 -8.18
C GLY A 554 -2.73 14.34 -8.31
N CYS A 555 -1.87 15.28 -8.71
CA CYS A 555 -0.43 15.04 -8.81
C CYS A 555 0.22 14.74 -7.44
N ARG A 556 -0.11 15.49 -6.37
CA ARG A 556 0.42 15.23 -5.01
C ARG A 556 0.06 13.84 -4.51
N ASP A 557 -1.17 13.47 -4.78
CA ASP A 557 -1.74 12.19 -4.40
C ASP A 557 -1.09 11.03 -5.15
N HIS A 558 -0.76 11.24 -6.43
CA HIS A 558 -0.10 10.26 -7.28
C HIS A 558 1.36 9.99 -6.90
N VAL A 559 2.08 11.00 -6.38
CA VAL A 559 3.48 10.86 -5.90
C VAL A 559 3.63 9.68 -4.94
N ARG A 560 2.69 9.52 -3.99
CA ARG A 560 2.76 8.46 -2.97
C ARG A 560 2.71 7.06 -3.56
N ILE A 561 1.98 6.87 -4.67
CA ILE A 561 1.97 5.59 -5.37
C ILE A 561 3.30 5.34 -6.03
N LEU A 562 3.82 6.31 -6.78
CA LEU A 562 5.06 6.16 -7.53
C LEU A 562 6.24 5.86 -6.59
N GLU A 563 6.34 6.55 -5.45
CA GLU A 563 7.36 6.28 -4.43
C GLU A 563 7.24 4.87 -3.84
N ARG A 564 6.03 4.43 -3.49
CA ARG A 564 5.80 3.09 -2.91
C ARG A 564 5.98 1.98 -3.93
N ALA A 565 5.59 2.18 -5.18
CA ALA A 565 5.83 1.24 -6.27
C ALA A 565 7.34 1.09 -6.52
N THR A 566 8.09 2.20 -6.51
CA THR A 566 9.55 2.20 -6.58
C THR A 566 10.16 1.43 -5.39
N ALA A 567 9.64 1.62 -4.16
CA ALA A 567 10.09 0.89 -2.98
C ALA A 567 9.84 -0.63 -3.07
N MET A 568 8.79 -1.05 -3.79
CA MET A 568 8.55 -2.47 -4.13
C MET A 568 9.47 -2.99 -5.25
N GLY A 569 10.26 -2.12 -5.89
CA GLY A 569 11.08 -2.47 -7.06
C GLY A 569 10.26 -2.64 -8.34
N LEU A 570 9.07 -2.03 -8.42
CA LEU A 570 8.25 -2.04 -9.63
C LEU A 570 8.75 -0.96 -10.59
N GLU A 571 9.08 -1.35 -11.82
CA GLU A 571 9.42 -0.40 -12.88
C GLU A 571 8.16 0.04 -13.63
N ILE A 572 7.82 1.33 -13.54
CA ILE A 572 6.71 1.93 -14.28
C ILE A 572 7.28 2.56 -15.55
N LYS A 573 7.16 1.85 -16.67
CA LYS A 573 7.67 2.33 -17.98
C LYS A 573 6.51 2.68 -18.91
N PRO A 574 6.62 3.75 -19.73
CA PRO A 574 5.61 4.12 -20.73
C PRO A 574 5.24 2.94 -21.65
N ASP A 575 6.22 2.14 -22.06
CA ASP A 575 6.02 0.99 -22.95
C ASP A 575 5.22 -0.16 -22.31
N THR A 576 5.23 -0.26 -20.98
CA THR A 576 4.46 -1.28 -20.23
C THR A 576 3.01 -0.86 -19.98
N LEU A 577 2.69 0.42 -20.20
CA LEU A 577 1.36 1.00 -19.94
C LEU A 577 0.42 0.91 -21.14
N THR A 578 0.95 0.78 -22.36
CA THR A 578 0.16 0.63 -23.59
C THR A 578 -0.27 -0.81 -23.89
N ALA A 579 0.33 -1.81 -23.22
CA ALA A 579 0.06 -3.23 -23.43
C ALA A 579 -1.09 -3.78 -22.56
N SER A 580 -1.60 -3.01 -21.59
CA SER A 580 -2.64 -3.45 -20.63
C SER A 580 -4.06 -2.98 -20.97
N ALA A 581 -4.26 -2.31 -22.12
CA ALA A 581 -5.58 -1.91 -22.59
C ALA A 581 -6.41 -3.16 -22.93
N GLU A 582 -7.27 -3.58 -22.00
CA GLU A 582 -8.26 -4.63 -22.22
C GLU A 582 -9.14 -4.26 -23.43
N ALA A 583 -9.50 -5.28 -24.23
CA ALA A 583 -10.33 -5.11 -25.42
C ALA A 583 -11.71 -4.53 -25.05
N GLY A 584 -11.85 -3.21 -25.14
CA GLY A 584 -13.05 -2.46 -24.76
C GLY A 584 -12.78 -1.10 -24.11
N SER A 585 -11.56 -0.80 -23.69
CA SER A 585 -11.18 0.53 -23.19
C SER A 585 -10.98 1.54 -24.32
N GLU A 586 -11.34 2.81 -24.06
CA GLU A 586 -11.08 3.96 -24.93
C GLU A 586 -9.64 3.96 -25.50
N PRO A 587 -9.42 4.49 -26.71
CA PRO A 587 -8.12 4.45 -27.36
C PRO A 587 -7.04 5.03 -26.44
N ALA A 588 -5.95 4.26 -26.28
CA ALA A 588 -4.79 4.69 -25.50
C ALA A 588 -4.32 6.08 -25.99
N PRO A 589 -4.06 7.03 -25.09
CA PRO A 589 -3.69 8.39 -25.44
C PRO A 589 -2.39 8.41 -26.25
N GLU A 590 -2.31 9.28 -27.27
CA GLU A 590 -1.14 9.41 -28.18
C GLU A 590 0.15 9.79 -27.43
N SER A 591 0.04 10.36 -26.22
CA SER A 591 1.17 10.57 -25.31
C SER A 591 0.73 10.45 -23.85
N ILE A 592 1.50 9.69 -23.05
CA ILE A 592 1.30 9.58 -21.60
C ILE A 592 2.06 10.73 -20.92
N PRO A 593 1.41 11.58 -20.10
CA PRO A 593 2.09 12.67 -19.41
C PRO A 593 3.19 12.14 -18.48
N VAL A 594 4.36 12.78 -18.52
CA VAL A 594 5.57 12.30 -17.79
C VAL A 594 5.34 12.21 -16.29
N TRP A 595 4.54 13.12 -15.73
CA TRP A 595 4.23 13.13 -14.31
C TRP A 595 3.48 11.89 -13.83
N VAL A 596 2.84 11.14 -14.73
CA VAL A 596 2.06 9.95 -14.35
C VAL A 596 2.97 8.75 -14.03
N TYR A 597 4.23 8.75 -14.46
CA TYR A 597 5.18 7.67 -14.15
C TYR A 597 6.47 8.14 -13.46
N ASP A 598 6.66 9.44 -13.25
CA ASP A 598 7.81 10.01 -12.54
C ASP A 598 7.36 10.86 -11.35
N ALA A 599 7.71 10.41 -10.13
CA ALA A 599 7.34 11.07 -8.88
C ALA A 599 7.91 12.49 -8.75
N GLY A 600 9.13 12.72 -9.23
CA GLY A 600 9.77 14.03 -9.21
C GLY A 600 9.06 15.01 -10.14
N LYS A 601 8.63 14.53 -11.32
CA LYS A 601 7.82 15.31 -12.27
C LYS A 601 6.40 15.56 -11.77
N ALA A 602 5.77 14.59 -11.11
CA ALA A 602 4.48 14.77 -10.42
C ALA A 602 4.56 15.85 -9.35
N MET A 603 5.58 15.82 -8.50
CA MET A 603 5.74 16.82 -7.45
C MET A 603 6.07 18.21 -8.02
N ALA A 604 6.84 18.29 -9.11
CA ALA A 604 7.11 19.55 -9.79
C ALA A 604 5.82 20.16 -10.39
N MET A 605 5.03 19.34 -11.10
CA MET A 605 3.76 19.77 -11.67
C MET A 605 2.76 20.19 -10.58
N ALA A 606 2.68 19.44 -9.48
CA ALA A 606 1.84 19.80 -8.35
C ALA A 606 2.14 21.20 -7.80
N LYS A 607 3.44 21.54 -7.66
CA LYS A 607 3.87 22.87 -7.20
C LYS A 607 3.54 23.96 -8.22
N GLU A 608 3.80 23.68 -9.49
CA GLU A 608 3.53 24.61 -10.59
C GLU A 608 2.04 24.93 -10.69
N GLU A 609 1.18 23.90 -10.73
CA GLU A 609 -0.26 24.07 -10.86
C GLU A 609 -0.90 24.67 -9.60
N SER A 610 -0.36 24.40 -8.41
CA SER A 610 -0.79 25.08 -7.17
C SER A 610 -0.51 26.60 -7.22
N ALA A 611 0.67 27.00 -7.72
CA ALA A 611 1.01 28.41 -7.89
C ALA A 611 0.12 29.09 -8.93
N LYS A 612 -0.14 28.41 -10.07
CA LYS A 612 -1.04 28.90 -11.11
C LYS A 612 -2.50 28.97 -10.63
N ALA A 613 -2.95 28.04 -9.77
CA ALA A 613 -4.27 28.07 -9.16
C ALA A 613 -4.43 29.28 -8.25
N LEU A 614 -3.43 29.58 -7.41
CA LEU A 614 -3.40 30.79 -6.57
C LEU A 614 -3.44 32.07 -7.42
N GLN A 615 -2.70 32.12 -8.53
CA GLN A 615 -2.72 33.27 -9.44
C GLN A 615 -4.12 33.50 -10.03
N SER A 616 -4.73 32.46 -10.60
CA SER A 616 -6.08 32.55 -11.19
C SER A 616 -7.14 32.89 -10.13
N ALA A 617 -7.05 32.34 -8.92
CA ALA A 617 -7.98 32.65 -7.83
C ALA A 617 -7.87 34.12 -7.39
N ASN A 618 -6.66 34.67 -7.28
CA ASN A 618 -6.47 36.09 -6.97
C ASN A 618 -7.00 37.00 -8.10
N GLN A 619 -6.78 36.61 -9.36
CA GLN A 619 -7.31 37.34 -10.51
C GLN A 619 -8.85 37.33 -10.54
N ALA A 620 -9.47 36.18 -10.26
CA ALA A 620 -10.92 36.07 -10.13
C ALA A 620 -11.46 36.99 -9.02
N LEU A 621 -10.80 37.00 -7.85
CA LEU A 621 -11.15 37.88 -6.74
C LEU A 621 -11.09 39.37 -7.12
N GLU A 622 -10.01 39.79 -7.78
CA GLU A 622 -9.83 41.17 -8.25
C GLU A 622 -10.95 41.57 -9.22
N ILE A 623 -11.27 40.70 -10.18
CA ILE A 623 -12.35 40.93 -11.15
C ILE A 623 -13.70 41.06 -10.44
N TYR A 624 -14.04 40.15 -9.52
CA TYR A 624 -15.30 40.24 -8.78
C TYR A 624 -15.37 41.51 -7.90
N GLN A 625 -14.25 41.93 -7.31
CA GLN A 625 -14.20 43.17 -6.54
C GLN A 625 -14.41 44.40 -7.44
N GLY A 626 -13.80 44.43 -8.63
CA GLY A 626 -14.01 45.48 -9.64
C GLY A 626 -15.45 45.56 -10.15
N ALA A 627 -16.11 44.40 -10.31
CA ALA A 627 -17.51 44.32 -10.75
C ALA A 627 -18.53 44.74 -9.67
N SER A 628 -18.11 45.00 -8.42
CA SER A 628 -19.00 45.36 -7.31
C SER A 628 -19.68 46.71 -7.49
N ASP A 629 -18.98 47.69 -8.05
CA ASP A 629 -19.49 49.05 -8.27
C ASP A 629 -20.62 49.12 -9.31
N PRO A 630 -20.51 48.50 -10.51
CA PRO A 630 -21.61 48.49 -11.47
C PRO A 630 -22.81 47.66 -11.01
N LEU A 631 -22.60 46.64 -10.18
CA LEU A 631 -23.65 45.69 -9.74
C LEU A 631 -24.32 46.06 -8.40
N LYS A 632 -23.94 47.16 -7.75
CA LYS A 632 -24.58 47.65 -6.50
C LYS A 632 -24.78 46.56 -5.42
N GLN A 633 -23.77 45.72 -5.18
CA GLN A 633 -23.82 44.68 -4.14
C GLN A 633 -24.90 43.60 -4.35
N VAL A 634 -25.03 43.09 -5.58
CA VAL A 634 -25.84 41.89 -5.85
C VAL A 634 -25.32 40.73 -5.01
N TRP A 635 -26.21 40.06 -4.29
CA TRP A 635 -25.92 38.90 -3.43
C TRP A 635 -25.08 37.79 -4.11
N VAL A 636 -25.31 37.52 -5.41
CA VAL A 636 -24.54 36.54 -6.21
C VAL A 636 -23.05 36.90 -6.29
N LEU A 637 -22.73 38.20 -6.27
CA LEU A 637 -21.34 38.63 -6.25
C LEU A 637 -20.69 38.32 -4.90
N HIS A 638 -21.42 38.45 -3.80
CA HIS A 638 -20.94 38.05 -2.48
C HIS A 638 -20.71 36.54 -2.38
N THR A 639 -21.56 35.71 -2.98
CA THR A 639 -21.34 34.25 -3.03
C THR A 639 -20.11 33.90 -3.85
N ASN A 640 -19.89 34.55 -4.99
CA ASN A 640 -18.71 34.31 -5.83
C ASN A 640 -17.41 34.73 -5.12
N ILE A 641 -17.41 35.91 -4.48
CA ILE A 641 -16.27 36.37 -3.66
C ILE A 641 -16.01 35.39 -2.51
N ALA A 642 -17.07 34.89 -1.85
CA ALA A 642 -16.94 33.93 -0.77
C ALA A 642 -16.33 32.60 -1.23
N ALA A 643 -16.78 32.07 -2.38
CA ALA A 643 -16.26 30.84 -2.99
C ALA A 643 -14.77 30.97 -3.34
N VAL A 644 -14.36 32.08 -3.95
CA VAL A 644 -12.95 32.34 -4.28
C VAL A 644 -12.11 32.48 -3.01
N ARG A 645 -12.60 33.17 -1.99
CA ARG A 645 -11.92 33.29 -0.69
C ARG A 645 -11.78 31.94 -0.01
N HIS A 646 -12.80 31.08 -0.10
CA HIS A 646 -12.70 29.71 0.41
C HIS A 646 -11.64 28.90 -0.35
N LEU A 647 -11.59 28.99 -1.68
CA LEU A 647 -10.56 28.36 -2.49
C LEU A 647 -9.16 28.89 -2.13
N LEU A 648 -8.99 30.21 -2.00
CA LEU A 648 -7.73 30.83 -1.57
C LEU A 648 -7.31 30.36 -0.18
N ALA A 649 -8.25 30.14 0.74
CA ALA A 649 -7.95 29.58 2.05
C ALA A 649 -7.41 28.15 1.95
N ARG A 650 -7.93 27.31 1.02
CA ARG A 650 -7.44 25.95 0.79
C ARG A 650 -6.08 25.90 0.08
N LEU A 651 -5.82 26.86 -0.79
CA LEU A 651 -4.61 26.90 -1.61
C LEU A 651 -3.43 27.62 -0.95
N SER A 652 -3.70 28.55 -0.02
CA SER A 652 -2.65 29.37 0.59
C SER A 652 -1.67 28.52 1.40
N PRO A 653 -0.34 28.66 1.23
CA PRO A 653 0.63 27.94 2.05
C PRO A 653 0.88 28.58 3.43
N ASP A 654 0.49 29.85 3.60
CA ASP A 654 0.66 30.62 4.84
C ASP A 654 -0.61 30.53 5.71
N LEU A 655 -0.47 30.01 6.93
CA LEU A 655 -1.57 29.80 7.87
C LEU A 655 -2.34 31.08 8.19
N ASN A 656 -1.67 32.23 8.29
CA ASN A 656 -2.33 33.50 8.56
C ASN A 656 -3.27 33.91 7.40
N ARG A 657 -2.78 33.76 6.16
CA ARG A 657 -3.59 34.00 4.96
C ARG A 657 -4.71 32.98 4.80
N GLN A 658 -4.50 31.73 5.20
CA GLN A 658 -5.58 30.72 5.20
C GLN A 658 -6.72 31.16 6.13
N GLN A 659 -6.40 31.51 7.38
CA GLN A 659 -7.37 31.95 8.38
C GLN A 659 -8.08 33.24 7.98
N GLU A 660 -7.34 34.23 7.46
CA GLU A 660 -7.91 35.48 6.99
C GLU A 660 -8.89 35.26 5.83
N ASN A 661 -8.49 34.49 4.80
CA ASN A 661 -9.35 34.19 3.66
C ASN A 661 -10.58 33.39 4.08
N ARG A 662 -10.44 32.46 5.03
CA ARG A 662 -11.57 31.71 5.59
C ARG A 662 -12.55 32.63 6.32
N ARG A 663 -12.05 33.52 7.18
CA ARG A 663 -12.87 34.51 7.90
C ARG A 663 -13.63 35.40 6.92
N LEU A 664 -12.94 35.90 5.89
CA LEU A 664 -13.54 36.73 4.85
C LEU A 664 -14.56 35.95 4.00
N ALA A 665 -14.33 34.66 3.74
CA ALA A 665 -15.31 33.81 3.05
C ALA A 665 -16.60 33.68 3.87
N LEU A 666 -16.49 33.40 5.16
CA LEU A 666 -17.63 33.32 6.08
C LEU A 666 -18.41 34.64 6.14
N GLU A 667 -17.71 35.77 6.27
CA GLU A 667 -18.31 37.11 6.25
C GLU A 667 -19.11 37.34 4.96
N LYS A 668 -18.57 36.93 3.80
CA LYS A 668 -19.23 37.13 2.51
C LYS A 668 -20.40 36.18 2.27
N TYR A 669 -20.32 34.93 2.72
CA TYR A 669 -21.47 34.02 2.70
C TYR A 669 -22.60 34.51 3.63
N ALA A 670 -22.26 35.07 4.79
CA ALA A 670 -23.26 35.65 5.70
C ALA A 670 -23.95 36.88 5.05
N LEU A 671 -23.18 37.75 4.40
CA LEU A 671 -23.73 38.89 3.66
C LEU A 671 -24.63 38.46 2.49
N SER A 672 -24.33 37.33 1.81
CA SER A 672 -25.16 36.87 0.69
C SER A 672 -26.55 36.38 1.10
N ILE A 673 -26.72 35.95 2.36
CA ILE A 673 -28.02 35.50 2.90
C ILE A 673 -28.72 36.57 3.76
N GLN A 674 -28.08 37.71 3.98
CA GLN A 674 -28.66 38.82 4.73
C GLN A 674 -29.97 39.27 4.05
N ASP A 675 -31.04 39.34 4.84
CA ASP A 675 -32.41 39.66 4.40
C ASP A 675 -33.06 38.64 3.43
N ARG A 676 -32.47 37.44 3.29
CA ARG A 676 -32.90 36.40 2.33
C ARG A 676 -33.10 35.02 2.96
N THR A 677 -33.08 34.92 4.29
CA THR A 677 -33.18 33.65 5.05
C THR A 677 -34.42 32.81 4.74
N ASN A 678 -35.50 33.44 4.26
CA ASN A 678 -36.75 32.77 3.90
C ASN A 678 -36.76 32.22 2.47
N ARG A 679 -35.70 32.45 1.68
CA ARG A 679 -35.57 31.94 0.32
C ARG A 679 -34.92 30.56 0.33
N PRO A 680 -35.36 29.62 -0.53
CA PRO A 680 -34.76 28.29 -0.60
C PRO A 680 -33.26 28.30 -0.91
N GLU A 681 -32.78 29.34 -1.61
CA GLU A 681 -31.36 29.55 -1.94
C GLU A 681 -30.49 29.80 -0.69
N ALA A 682 -31.05 30.40 0.37
CA ALA A 682 -30.30 30.73 1.58
C ALA A 682 -29.99 29.51 2.45
N LEU A 683 -30.80 28.45 2.37
CA LEU A 683 -30.59 27.19 3.10
C LEU A 683 -29.28 26.49 2.70
N LEU A 684 -28.85 26.69 1.46
CA LEU A 684 -27.65 26.10 0.93
C LEU A 684 -26.40 26.81 1.48
N TYR A 685 -26.38 28.14 1.39
CA TYR A 685 -25.28 28.93 1.96
C TYR A 685 -25.22 28.84 3.48
N SER A 686 -26.36 28.66 4.18
CA SER A 686 -26.33 28.39 5.63
C SER A 686 -25.63 27.08 5.94
N ARG A 687 -25.83 26.00 5.16
CA ARG A 687 -25.08 24.74 5.32
C ARG A 687 -23.57 24.92 5.10
N ILE A 688 -23.17 25.73 4.12
CA ILE A 688 -21.75 26.05 3.89
C ILE A 688 -21.18 26.81 5.09
N ILE A 689 -21.90 27.81 5.60
CA ILE A 689 -21.50 28.56 6.78
C ILE A 689 -21.34 27.61 7.96
N ASP A 690 -22.31 26.73 8.21
CA ASP A 690 -22.26 25.73 9.28
C ASP A 690 -21.04 24.79 9.13
N TYR A 691 -20.79 24.27 7.93
CA TYR A 691 -19.62 23.42 7.64
C TYR A 691 -18.29 24.15 7.87
N LEU A 692 -18.17 25.38 7.36
CA LEU A 692 -16.99 26.23 7.53
C LEU A 692 -16.85 26.75 8.97
N THR A 693 -17.88 26.67 9.79
CA THR A 693 -17.81 26.99 11.22
C THR A 693 -17.42 25.75 12.04
N ALA A 694 -17.86 24.56 11.63
CA ALA A 694 -17.62 23.29 12.32
C ALA A 694 -16.20 22.71 12.11
N ASN A 695 -15.53 23.00 10.99
CA ASN A 695 -14.25 22.38 10.61
C ASN A 695 -13.06 23.38 10.55
N PRO A 696 -12.66 24.03 11.66
CA PRO A 696 -11.81 25.24 11.72
C PRO A 696 -10.43 25.18 11.02
#